data_AF-R5KAV1-F1
#
_entry.id   AF-R5KAV1-F1
#
_cell.length_a   1.000
_cell.length_b   1.000
_cell.length_c   1.000
_cell.angle_alpha   90.00
_cell.angle_beta   90.00
_cell.angle_gamma   90.00
#
_symmetry.space_group_name_H-M   'P 1'
#
loop_
_entity.id
_entity.type
_entity.pdbx_description
1 polymer ?
#
loop_
_entity_poly.entity_id
_entity_poly.type
_entity_poly.pdbx_seq_one_letter_code
_entity_poly.pdbx_strand_id
1 'polypeptide(L)'
;MTAAAVLTAIGVGLAIYRGRGSKVVEAAENGADSLAKKGQEAVTHQKTDVPQTKTPDTAVPEKPTGQPKIKEDANPEVGKADGLEELKILKLKKDYSKFLDNQYGIDAKIDDEVLEIINKMYERKGLNPIFNLESNLIYNPACISDDLLKAANEVSDPLKKEELLVKSFNFLPKKGVQTYWKENIEPEKLETLYEEFRNLYKEKADFKSKQLFEETIQPKFLNVFENKKSIKVLNEILGSKCDYDLYEQLAKKSKTYKDVWGKNTNPMSQFTLEWAENDVKEKMRIASFLNNTLQDLISAETNPLKKEDMLMKYLNTTIIEANNHKNTVEAYDILRRLEALQAKGGAEFVHKDTVSKQLNEMIDAYFSKFKLPLTSEKDKRVLADIVISNTNRRFFYFTPDDVKYSHIIDGLTIAGKRSGDEKYYRAAVDFAVQQNARGNALNVIEKIKTDDKLSNAFKDDMITVQNKLKSELKQMSVDIAKMFNAKPLNEAFETFTANSEVKKVIADAGTKFNLSTVDVINKMKEGDGKIIRYVMKNSIRKYENGAYKDVQSAFWDEAIQYLSKVDEVVKDPKELEFLKNIRLRAIGAKIMSVRNTAPEQKMIYHNILKSEIIDMLNGKDIAEKIKIEDKAIDDIARRIGDIVWDFDPETTLYKAIEYNLDGFKHRYSKETQEILGNKLKDMKERLKIRSDEDFYEDFKRHFFGGGGKAPASKLSKDSAKEILNKYLPQEQQLGDNLKPADIKKAYRQLAVKYHPDKASNAEQAKKFEEIFKEISEAYGVLK
;
A
#
# COMPACT_ATOMS: atom_id res chain seq x y z
N MET A 1 48.32 29.51 5.70
CA MET A 1 47.70 28.65 4.67
C MET A 1 47.05 27.45 5.38
N THR A 2 45.91 27.51 6.07
CA THR A 2 44.70 28.37 6.07
C THR A 2 43.73 28.22 4.88
N ALA A 3 42.45 27.99 5.23
CA ALA A 3 41.21 28.11 4.46
C ALA A 3 40.91 27.17 3.26
N ALA A 4 41.87 26.80 2.42
CA ALA A 4 41.55 26.25 1.09
C ALA A 4 40.94 24.82 1.06
N ALA A 5 41.28 23.93 2.01
CA ALA A 5 41.02 22.49 1.87
C ALA A 5 39.69 21.98 2.47
N VAL A 6 38.95 22.80 3.22
CA VAL A 6 37.76 22.35 3.98
C VAL A 6 36.44 22.62 3.25
N LEU A 7 36.41 23.59 2.33
CA LEU A 7 35.18 24.01 1.66
C LEU A 7 34.73 23.08 0.52
N THR A 8 35.64 22.36 -0.14
CA THR A 8 35.33 21.47 -1.27
C THR A 8 34.51 20.24 -0.87
N ALA A 9 34.63 19.76 0.37
CA ALA A 9 33.84 18.65 0.88
C ALA A 9 32.38 19.03 1.22
N ILE A 10 32.13 20.31 1.54
CA ILE A 10 30.80 20.83 1.90
C ILE A 10 30.05 21.33 0.66
N GLY A 11 30.76 21.89 -0.33
CA GLY A 11 30.16 22.49 -1.53
C GLY A 11 29.37 21.53 -2.43
N VAL A 12 29.69 20.23 -2.45
CA VAL A 12 28.98 19.24 -3.28
C VAL A 12 27.69 18.73 -2.60
N GLY A 13 27.64 18.70 -1.27
CA GLY A 13 26.48 18.21 -0.51
C GLY A 13 25.24 19.11 -0.60
N LEU A 14 25.42 20.41 -0.86
CA LEU A 14 24.33 21.39 -0.85
C LEU A 14 23.63 21.59 -2.21
N ALA A 15 24.23 21.10 -3.31
CA ALA A 15 23.72 21.33 -4.67
C ALA A 15 22.60 20.34 -5.09
N ILE A 16 22.48 19.19 -4.43
CA ILE A 16 21.56 18.10 -4.83
C ILE A 16 20.22 18.16 -4.05
N TYR A 17 20.10 19.00 -3.01
CA TYR A 17 18.91 19.08 -2.16
C TYR A 17 18.15 20.42 -2.18
N ARG A 18 18.06 21.05 -3.37
CA ARG A 18 17.06 22.10 -3.68
C ARG A 18 16.18 21.69 -4.86
N GLY A 19 15.49 20.55 -4.71
CA GLY A 19 14.70 19.91 -5.78
C GLY A 19 13.28 19.45 -5.40
N ARG A 20 12.82 19.72 -4.17
CA ARG A 20 11.44 19.50 -3.68
C ARG A 20 11.21 20.41 -2.46
N GLY A 21 10.28 21.36 -2.54
CA GLY A 21 9.97 22.28 -1.43
C GLY A 21 9.40 23.66 -1.82
N SER A 22 9.68 24.15 -3.04
CA SER A 22 9.31 25.54 -3.42
C SER A 22 7.88 25.74 -3.94
N LYS A 23 7.16 24.66 -4.29
CA LYS A 23 5.82 24.74 -4.96
C LYS A 23 4.61 24.61 -4.02
N VAL A 24 4.81 24.75 -2.71
CA VAL A 24 3.73 24.67 -1.70
C VAL A 24 3.55 25.99 -0.94
N VAL A 25 4.46 26.96 -1.13
CA VAL A 25 4.40 28.29 -0.49
C VAL A 25 3.86 29.37 -1.45
N GLU A 26 4.29 29.39 -2.72
CA GLU A 26 3.78 30.33 -3.75
C GLU A 26 2.27 30.21 -4.02
N ALA A 27 1.64 29.09 -3.64
CA ALA A 27 0.19 28.89 -3.75
C ALA A 27 -0.62 29.50 -2.58
N ALA A 28 0.04 29.86 -1.47
CA ALA A 28 -0.64 30.41 -0.29
C ALA A 28 -0.86 31.93 -0.41
N GLU A 29 0.09 32.67 -0.98
CA GLU A 29 0.02 34.13 -1.06
C GLU A 29 -0.86 34.60 -2.24
N ASN A 30 -0.87 33.88 -3.36
CA ASN A 30 -1.73 34.18 -4.51
C ASN A 30 -3.22 33.83 -4.30
N GLY A 31 -3.58 33.17 -3.19
CA GLY A 31 -4.97 32.82 -2.87
C GLY A 31 -5.80 34.00 -2.36
N ALA A 32 -5.18 34.94 -1.64
CA ALA A 32 -5.87 36.00 -0.90
C ALA A 32 -6.50 37.06 -1.82
N ASP A 33 -5.76 37.56 -2.81
CA ASP A 33 -6.21 38.67 -3.68
C ASP A 33 -7.34 38.30 -4.64
N SER A 34 -7.52 37.02 -4.96
CA SER A 34 -8.56 36.57 -5.89
C SER A 34 -9.98 36.65 -5.30
N LEU A 35 -10.12 36.56 -3.98
CA LEU A 35 -11.40 36.61 -3.28
C LEU A 35 -11.84 38.03 -2.91
N ALA A 36 -10.88 38.96 -2.79
CA ALA A 36 -11.18 40.39 -2.59
C ALA A 36 -11.85 41.05 -3.81
N LYS A 37 -11.72 40.44 -5.02
CA LYS A 37 -12.07 41.09 -6.30
C LYS A 37 -13.35 40.58 -6.99
N LYS A 38 -14.19 39.81 -6.30
CA LYS A 38 -15.52 39.36 -6.79
C LYS A 38 -16.70 39.70 -5.87
N GLY A 39 -16.48 40.50 -4.83
CA GLY A 39 -17.51 40.90 -3.86
C GLY A 39 -18.17 42.26 -4.10
N GLN A 40 -17.83 43.02 -5.15
CA GLN A 40 -18.20 44.43 -5.29
C GLN A 40 -18.93 44.85 -6.59
N GLU A 41 -19.13 43.95 -7.56
CA GLU A 41 -19.79 44.27 -8.85
C GLU A 41 -21.15 43.57 -9.02
N ALA A 42 -21.87 43.35 -7.91
CA ALA A 42 -23.17 42.66 -7.89
C ALA A 42 -24.35 43.54 -7.40
N VAL A 43 -24.15 44.85 -7.17
CA VAL A 43 -25.21 45.79 -6.78
C VAL A 43 -24.98 47.20 -7.36
N THR A 44 -25.40 47.44 -8.61
CA THR A 44 -25.90 48.77 -9.05
C THR A 44 -26.63 48.74 -10.42
N HIS A 45 -27.85 49.26 -10.40
CA HIS A 45 -28.62 49.93 -11.47
C HIS A 45 -28.96 49.32 -12.85
N GLN A 46 -30.22 49.61 -13.23
CA GLN A 46 -30.86 49.45 -14.54
C GLN A 46 -30.65 50.72 -15.42
N LYS A 47 -31.24 50.70 -16.64
CA LYS A 47 -31.45 51.81 -17.61
C LYS A 47 -30.22 52.12 -18.50
N THR A 48 -30.28 51.86 -19.81
CA THR A 48 -30.88 52.70 -20.91
C THR A 48 -30.18 54.06 -21.04
N ASP A 49 -29.78 54.54 -22.23
CA ASP A 49 -30.56 54.61 -23.48
C ASP A 49 -29.77 54.48 -24.81
N VAL A 50 -30.50 54.51 -25.94
CA VAL A 50 -30.03 54.37 -27.33
C VAL A 50 -30.35 55.62 -28.15
N PRO A 51 -29.44 56.11 -29.02
CA PRO A 51 -29.81 56.51 -30.40
C PRO A 51 -28.65 56.23 -31.41
N GLN A 52 -28.70 56.29 -32.75
CA GLN A 52 -29.67 56.56 -33.85
C GLN A 52 -29.26 55.63 -35.03
N THR A 53 -30.00 55.30 -36.10
CA THR A 53 -31.42 55.25 -36.53
C THR A 53 -31.46 54.13 -37.64
N LYS A 54 -32.32 53.97 -38.67
CA LYS A 54 -33.41 54.76 -39.29
C LYS A 54 -34.34 53.88 -40.14
N THR A 55 -35.65 54.08 -39.96
CA THR A 55 -36.80 53.61 -40.77
C THR A 55 -37.06 54.61 -41.94
N PRO A 56 -38.09 54.52 -42.85
CA PRO A 56 -39.53 54.14 -42.66
C PRO A 56 -40.16 53.29 -43.83
N ASP A 57 -41.45 52.91 -43.92
CA ASP A 57 -42.60 52.93 -42.97
C ASP A 57 -43.77 51.96 -43.32
N THR A 58 -44.62 51.69 -42.31
CA THR A 58 -46.10 51.43 -42.31
C THR A 58 -46.82 50.33 -43.13
N ALA A 59 -47.83 49.74 -42.45
CA ALA A 59 -49.24 49.49 -42.88
C ALA A 59 -49.77 48.03 -42.99
N VAL A 60 -51.04 47.90 -42.56
CA VAL A 60 -51.91 46.72 -42.31
C VAL A 60 -53.37 47.27 -42.33
N PRO A 61 -54.48 46.53 -42.59
CA PRO A 61 -54.69 45.12 -42.99
C PRO A 61 -55.45 44.96 -44.34
N GLU A 62 -55.83 43.72 -44.73
CA GLU A 62 -57.26 43.39 -45.03
C GLU A 62 -57.57 41.89 -45.24
N LYS A 63 -58.88 41.57 -45.20
CA LYS A 63 -59.59 40.32 -45.58
C LYS A 63 -60.97 40.82 -46.08
N PRO A 64 -61.67 40.21 -47.08
CA PRO A 64 -61.98 38.78 -47.08
C PRO A 64 -62.23 38.13 -48.48
N THR A 65 -62.88 36.95 -48.47
CA THR A 65 -63.70 36.32 -49.56
C THR A 65 -63.05 35.81 -50.86
N GLY A 66 -63.50 34.63 -51.31
CA GLY A 66 -63.18 34.04 -52.62
C GLY A 66 -63.31 32.50 -52.65
N GLN A 67 -64.50 31.98 -52.99
CA GLN A 67 -64.73 30.53 -53.18
C GLN A 67 -64.25 30.04 -54.56
N PRO A 68 -64.02 28.73 -54.72
CA PRO A 68 -64.77 28.01 -55.76
C PRO A 68 -65.84 27.05 -55.19
N LYS A 69 -66.90 26.82 -55.98
CA LYS A 69 -68.11 26.10 -55.60
C LYS A 69 -67.93 24.58 -55.59
N ILE A 70 -68.59 23.92 -54.63
CA ILE A 70 -69.00 22.51 -54.74
C ILE A 70 -70.16 22.41 -55.74
N LYS A 71 -70.28 21.28 -56.44
CA LYS A 71 -71.56 20.80 -56.99
C LYS A 71 -71.97 19.55 -56.22
N GLU A 72 -73.19 19.54 -55.72
CA GLU A 72 -73.88 18.33 -55.27
C GLU A 72 -74.66 17.73 -56.44
N ASP A 73 -74.78 16.40 -56.46
CA ASP A 73 -75.98 15.71 -56.92
C ASP A 73 -75.92 14.22 -56.50
N ALA A 74 -77.09 13.58 -56.41
CA ALA A 74 -77.35 12.20 -55.98
C ALA A 74 -77.13 11.84 -54.48
N ASN A 75 -78.12 11.13 -53.94
CA ASN A 75 -78.28 10.68 -52.55
C ASN A 75 -78.68 9.17 -52.58
N PRO A 76 -78.83 8.47 -51.44
CA PRO A 76 -77.76 7.78 -50.71
C PRO A 76 -77.90 6.24 -50.72
N GLU A 77 -76.80 5.53 -50.46
CA GLU A 77 -76.88 4.17 -49.90
C GLU A 77 -75.98 3.98 -48.67
N VAL A 78 -76.35 2.97 -47.88
CA VAL A 78 -76.00 2.74 -46.46
C VAL A 78 -74.52 2.38 -46.24
N GLY A 79 -73.89 2.91 -45.17
CA GLY A 79 -72.60 2.40 -44.68
C GLY A 79 -71.57 3.42 -44.17
N LYS A 80 -71.97 4.43 -43.35
CA LYS A 80 -71.09 5.56 -42.96
C LYS A 80 -70.88 5.78 -41.44
N ALA A 81 -71.10 4.77 -40.60
CA ALA A 81 -70.72 4.81 -39.19
C ALA A 81 -69.23 4.43 -39.03
N ASP A 82 -68.93 3.14 -39.14
CA ASP A 82 -67.64 2.55 -38.77
C ASP A 82 -66.46 3.16 -39.54
N GLY A 83 -66.59 3.30 -40.87
CA GLY A 83 -65.55 3.90 -41.71
C GLY A 83 -65.20 5.37 -41.37
N LEU A 84 -66.08 6.10 -40.67
CA LEU A 84 -65.76 7.43 -40.15
C LEU A 84 -64.95 7.35 -38.84
N GLU A 85 -65.17 6.31 -38.03
CA GLU A 85 -64.36 6.00 -36.84
C GLU A 85 -62.95 5.54 -37.26
N GLU A 86 -62.85 4.63 -38.22
CA GLU A 86 -61.59 4.15 -38.79
C GLU A 86 -60.76 5.30 -39.40
N LEU A 87 -61.38 6.20 -40.16
CA LEU A 87 -60.71 7.36 -40.74
C LEU A 87 -60.17 8.33 -39.68
N LYS A 88 -60.87 8.52 -38.54
CA LYS A 88 -60.34 9.28 -37.40
C LYS A 88 -59.13 8.58 -36.81
N ILE A 89 -59.22 7.27 -36.54
CA ILE A 89 -58.14 6.47 -35.93
C ILE A 89 -56.89 6.44 -36.83
N LEU A 90 -57.05 6.27 -38.14
CA LEU A 90 -55.96 6.29 -39.12
C LEU A 90 -55.26 7.66 -39.18
N LYS A 91 -56.02 8.76 -39.13
CA LYS A 91 -55.45 10.11 -39.04
C LYS A 91 -54.70 10.29 -37.72
N LEU A 92 -55.32 9.92 -36.61
CA LEU A 92 -54.79 10.05 -35.25
C LEU A 92 -53.44 9.35 -35.08
N LYS A 93 -53.31 8.08 -35.53
CA LYS A 93 -52.05 7.32 -35.56
C LYS A 93 -50.93 8.04 -36.32
N LYS A 94 -51.27 8.62 -37.48
CA LYS A 94 -50.33 9.34 -38.35
C LYS A 94 -49.86 10.66 -37.72
N ASP A 95 -50.79 11.43 -37.16
CA ASP A 95 -50.47 12.71 -36.52
C ASP A 95 -49.64 12.50 -35.24
N TYR A 96 -49.89 11.45 -34.45
CA TYR A 96 -49.04 11.07 -33.31
C TYR A 96 -47.62 10.61 -33.70
N SER A 97 -47.48 9.77 -34.74
CA SER A 97 -46.13 9.36 -35.21
C SER A 97 -45.32 10.58 -35.67
N LYS A 98 -45.99 11.53 -36.33
CA LYS A 98 -45.38 12.81 -36.73
C LYS A 98 -45.04 13.70 -35.53
N PHE A 99 -45.84 13.70 -34.46
CA PHE A 99 -45.54 14.44 -33.23
C PHE A 99 -44.29 13.87 -32.52
N LEU A 100 -44.21 12.54 -32.40
CA LEU A 100 -43.08 11.84 -31.79
C LEU A 100 -41.75 12.14 -32.47
N ASP A 101 -41.72 12.16 -33.81
CA ASP A 101 -40.50 12.49 -34.55
C ASP A 101 -40.11 13.97 -34.38
N ASN A 102 -41.06 14.89 -34.54
CA ASN A 102 -40.76 16.34 -34.47
C ASN A 102 -40.34 16.83 -33.07
N GLN A 103 -40.86 16.23 -31.99
CA GLN A 103 -40.60 16.72 -30.61
C GLN A 103 -39.52 15.93 -29.88
N TYR A 104 -39.39 14.63 -30.12
CA TYR A 104 -38.46 13.75 -29.40
C TYR A 104 -37.43 13.06 -30.32
N GLY A 105 -37.58 13.19 -31.65
CA GLY A 105 -36.80 12.43 -32.61
C GLY A 105 -37.10 10.93 -32.58
N ILE A 106 -38.33 10.54 -32.25
CA ILE A 106 -38.77 9.14 -32.14
C ILE A 106 -39.41 8.69 -33.46
N ASP A 107 -38.81 7.71 -34.13
CA ASP A 107 -39.26 7.19 -35.44
C ASP A 107 -40.28 6.03 -35.29
N ALA A 108 -41.18 6.15 -34.32
CA ALA A 108 -42.14 5.10 -33.99
C ALA A 108 -43.45 5.27 -34.78
N LYS A 109 -43.77 4.27 -35.60
CA LYS A 109 -45.10 4.15 -36.21
C LYS A 109 -46.10 3.65 -35.16
N ILE A 110 -47.14 4.43 -34.89
CA ILE A 110 -48.31 3.96 -34.14
C ILE A 110 -49.17 3.09 -35.06
N ASP A 111 -49.09 1.77 -34.89
CA ASP A 111 -50.02 0.81 -35.49
C ASP A 111 -51.10 0.37 -34.49
N ASP A 112 -51.95 -0.58 -34.89
CA ASP A 112 -53.06 -1.09 -34.08
C ASP A 112 -52.61 -1.78 -32.79
N GLU A 113 -51.49 -2.49 -32.81
CA GLU A 113 -50.96 -3.20 -31.64
C GLU A 113 -50.29 -2.22 -30.66
N VAL A 114 -49.53 -1.25 -31.17
CA VAL A 114 -49.00 -0.15 -30.35
C VAL A 114 -50.16 0.63 -29.71
N LEU A 115 -51.23 0.90 -30.46
CA LEU A 115 -52.43 1.57 -29.94
C LEU A 115 -53.19 0.71 -28.92
N GLU A 116 -53.29 -0.60 -29.12
CA GLU A 116 -53.91 -1.53 -28.16
C GLU A 116 -53.11 -1.59 -26.84
N ILE A 117 -51.78 -1.63 -26.91
CA ILE A 117 -50.90 -1.58 -25.72
C ILE A 117 -51.07 -0.26 -24.97
N ILE A 118 -51.13 0.86 -25.69
CA ILE A 118 -51.44 2.17 -25.10
C ILE A 118 -52.83 2.17 -24.43
N ASN A 119 -53.86 1.61 -25.08
CA ASN A 119 -55.22 1.53 -24.52
C ASN A 119 -55.26 0.67 -23.24
N LYS A 120 -54.60 -0.50 -23.22
CA LYS A 120 -54.46 -1.35 -22.02
C LYS A 120 -53.73 -0.63 -20.88
N MET A 121 -52.79 0.27 -21.18
CA MET A 121 -52.17 1.13 -20.15
C MET A 121 -53.18 2.11 -19.53
N TYR A 122 -54.13 2.63 -20.32
CA TYR A 122 -55.18 3.53 -19.82
C TYR A 122 -56.26 2.81 -19.00
N GLU A 123 -56.68 1.61 -19.42
CA GLU A 123 -57.61 0.76 -18.65
C GLU A 123 -57.07 0.47 -17.25
N ARG A 124 -55.79 0.06 -17.15
CA ARG A 124 -55.08 -0.18 -15.87
C ARG A 124 -54.98 1.08 -14.99
N LYS A 125 -55.12 2.27 -15.55
CA LYS A 125 -55.00 3.57 -14.84
C LYS A 125 -56.36 4.27 -14.61
N GLY A 126 -57.48 3.69 -15.05
CA GLY A 126 -58.82 4.27 -14.87
C GLY A 126 -59.07 5.56 -15.67
N LEU A 127 -58.43 5.72 -16.82
CA LEU A 127 -58.44 6.94 -17.63
C LEU A 127 -59.11 6.70 -18.99
N ASN A 128 -59.82 7.70 -19.53
CA ASN A 128 -60.41 7.62 -20.88
C ASN A 128 -59.29 7.61 -21.94
N PRO A 129 -59.16 6.57 -22.79
CA PRO A 129 -58.03 6.44 -23.71
C PRO A 129 -58.00 7.53 -24.79
N ILE A 130 -59.12 7.78 -25.45
CA ILE A 130 -59.16 8.57 -26.70
C ILE A 130 -58.79 10.04 -26.47
N PHE A 131 -59.17 10.59 -25.31
CA PHE A 131 -58.97 12.01 -24.99
C PHE A 131 -57.66 12.33 -24.23
N ASN A 132 -56.82 11.35 -23.89
CA ASN A 132 -55.61 11.57 -23.08
C ASN A 132 -54.28 11.18 -23.72
N LEU A 133 -54.27 10.61 -24.94
CA LEU A 133 -53.02 10.25 -25.64
C LEU A 133 -52.10 11.46 -25.83
N GLU A 134 -52.61 12.61 -26.33
CA GLU A 134 -51.83 13.85 -26.49
C GLU A 134 -51.09 14.22 -25.20
N SER A 135 -51.82 14.34 -24.08
CA SER A 135 -51.27 14.77 -22.80
C SER A 135 -50.13 13.88 -22.29
N ASN A 136 -50.25 12.56 -22.38
CA ASN A 136 -49.20 11.66 -21.87
C ASN A 136 -48.05 11.43 -22.87
N LEU A 137 -48.29 11.51 -24.18
CA LEU A 137 -47.22 11.53 -25.18
C LEU A 137 -46.37 12.80 -25.09
N ILE A 138 -46.96 13.91 -24.61
CA ILE A 138 -46.24 15.16 -24.29
C ILE A 138 -45.29 14.99 -23.09
N TYR A 139 -45.65 14.18 -22.08
CA TYR A 139 -44.88 14.10 -20.83
C TYR A 139 -43.98 12.87 -20.69
N ASN A 140 -44.37 11.67 -21.13
CA ASN A 140 -43.47 10.51 -21.06
C ASN A 140 -43.81 9.35 -22.04
N PRO A 141 -43.28 9.36 -23.28
CA PRO A 141 -43.39 8.21 -24.17
C PRO A 141 -42.61 6.95 -23.73
N ALA A 142 -41.77 6.98 -22.68
CA ALA A 142 -40.94 5.82 -22.30
C ALA A 142 -41.79 4.64 -21.80
N CYS A 143 -42.93 4.92 -21.16
CA CYS A 143 -43.86 3.89 -20.71
C CYS A 143 -44.41 3.02 -21.85
N ILE A 144 -44.37 3.50 -23.10
CA ILE A 144 -44.80 2.72 -24.28
C ILE A 144 -43.69 1.74 -24.68
N SER A 145 -42.42 2.16 -24.62
CA SER A 145 -41.26 1.28 -24.78
C SER A 145 -41.21 0.20 -23.68
N ASP A 146 -41.55 0.59 -22.43
CA ASP A 146 -41.67 -0.31 -21.27
C ASP A 146 -42.76 -1.37 -21.45
N ASP A 147 -44.02 -0.98 -21.74
CA ASP A 147 -45.11 -1.95 -21.92
C ASP A 147 -44.93 -2.79 -23.21
N LEU A 148 -44.27 -2.29 -24.26
CA LEU A 148 -43.87 -3.08 -25.44
C LEU A 148 -42.80 -4.12 -25.11
N LEU A 149 -41.77 -3.77 -24.35
CA LEU A 149 -40.74 -4.70 -23.87
C LEU A 149 -41.35 -5.76 -22.94
N LYS A 150 -42.27 -5.36 -22.06
CA LYS A 150 -43.03 -6.28 -21.22
C LYS A 150 -43.86 -7.24 -22.06
N ALA A 151 -44.63 -6.75 -23.03
CA ALA A 151 -45.41 -7.59 -23.94
C ALA A 151 -44.51 -8.56 -24.73
N ALA A 152 -43.35 -8.11 -25.22
CA ALA A 152 -42.37 -8.97 -25.87
C ALA A 152 -41.89 -10.12 -24.98
N ASN A 153 -41.81 -9.91 -23.66
CA ASN A 153 -41.39 -10.91 -22.68
C ASN A 153 -42.54 -11.80 -22.16
N GLU A 154 -43.80 -11.42 -22.41
CA GLU A 154 -44.98 -12.27 -22.17
C GLU A 154 -45.31 -13.17 -23.38
N VAL A 155 -44.63 -12.99 -24.53
CA VAL A 155 -44.86 -13.71 -25.79
C VAL A 155 -43.83 -14.85 -26.00
N SER A 156 -44.34 -16.06 -26.23
CA SER A 156 -43.53 -17.26 -26.47
C SER A 156 -43.13 -17.50 -27.94
N ASP A 157 -43.70 -16.79 -28.91
CA ASP A 157 -43.33 -16.88 -30.32
C ASP A 157 -42.11 -15.99 -30.62
N PRO A 158 -40.96 -16.54 -31.06
CA PRO A 158 -39.77 -15.74 -31.37
C PRO A 158 -39.99 -14.68 -32.44
N LEU A 159 -40.85 -14.90 -33.45
CA LEU A 159 -41.09 -13.92 -34.51
C LEU A 159 -41.94 -12.74 -34.00
N LYS A 160 -42.98 -13.04 -33.21
CA LYS A 160 -43.78 -12.00 -32.57
C LYS A 160 -43.01 -11.24 -31.48
N LYS A 161 -42.10 -11.92 -30.76
CA LYS A 161 -41.15 -11.28 -29.83
C LYS A 161 -40.16 -10.37 -30.57
N GLU A 162 -39.61 -10.80 -31.70
CA GLU A 162 -38.76 -9.96 -32.57
C GLU A 162 -39.50 -8.66 -32.97
N GLU A 163 -40.74 -8.78 -33.44
CA GLU A 163 -41.57 -7.62 -33.84
C GLU A 163 -41.79 -6.64 -32.68
N LEU A 164 -42.17 -7.13 -31.49
CA LEU A 164 -42.42 -6.30 -30.32
C LEU A 164 -41.17 -5.63 -29.76
N LEU A 165 -40.00 -6.30 -29.81
CA LEU A 165 -38.71 -5.71 -29.45
C LEU A 165 -38.32 -4.60 -30.45
N VAL A 166 -38.49 -4.82 -31.76
CA VAL A 166 -38.26 -3.79 -32.80
C VAL A 166 -39.19 -2.58 -32.58
N LYS A 167 -40.46 -2.80 -32.24
CA LYS A 167 -41.39 -1.73 -31.87
C LYS A 167 -40.91 -0.98 -30.63
N SER A 168 -40.57 -1.67 -29.54
CA SER A 168 -40.04 -1.07 -28.30
C SER A 168 -38.77 -0.23 -28.57
N PHE A 169 -37.88 -0.71 -29.43
CA PHE A 169 -36.66 -0.01 -29.83
C PHE A 169 -36.91 1.27 -30.65
N ASN A 170 -37.90 1.26 -31.54
CA ASN A 170 -38.22 2.43 -32.35
C ASN A 170 -38.79 3.60 -31.53
N PHE A 171 -39.20 3.37 -30.28
CA PHE A 171 -39.52 4.41 -29.30
C PHE A 171 -38.28 5.08 -28.66
N LEU A 172 -37.04 4.64 -28.97
CA LEU A 172 -35.83 5.34 -28.53
C LEU A 172 -35.48 6.54 -29.45
N PRO A 173 -34.99 7.67 -28.91
CA PRO A 173 -34.75 8.89 -29.66
C PRO A 173 -33.55 8.81 -30.62
N LYS A 174 -33.65 9.52 -31.74
CA LYS A 174 -32.59 9.66 -32.77
C LYS A 174 -31.28 10.21 -32.21
N LYS A 175 -30.16 9.72 -32.77
CA LYS A 175 -28.80 10.14 -32.39
C LYS A 175 -28.63 11.65 -32.61
N GLY A 176 -28.18 12.35 -31.57
CA GLY A 176 -27.86 13.78 -31.62
C GLY A 176 -28.88 14.68 -30.91
N VAL A 177 -30.14 14.25 -30.77
CA VAL A 177 -31.16 15.02 -30.05
C VAL A 177 -30.76 15.18 -28.58
N GLN A 178 -30.96 16.38 -28.03
CA GLN A 178 -30.98 16.64 -26.58
C GLN A 178 -32.44 16.80 -26.15
N THR A 179 -32.96 15.78 -25.48
CA THR A 179 -34.24 15.83 -24.77
C THR A 179 -34.01 15.44 -23.32
N TYR A 180 -34.86 15.94 -22.41
CA TYR A 180 -34.97 15.47 -21.03
C TYR A 180 -35.01 13.94 -20.92
N TRP A 181 -35.64 13.30 -21.91
CA TRP A 181 -35.72 11.86 -22.10
C TRP A 181 -34.35 11.16 -22.14
N LYS A 182 -33.36 11.72 -22.86
CA LYS A 182 -32.04 11.11 -23.04
C LYS A 182 -31.19 11.08 -21.76
N GLU A 183 -31.53 11.93 -20.80
CA GLU A 183 -30.92 11.97 -19.46
C GLU A 183 -31.68 11.06 -18.46
N ASN A 184 -32.88 10.60 -18.82
CA ASN A 184 -33.79 9.82 -17.97
C ASN A 184 -34.19 8.44 -18.55
N ILE A 185 -33.54 7.96 -19.62
CA ILE A 185 -33.58 6.52 -19.96
C ILE A 185 -32.82 5.79 -18.85
N GLU A 186 -33.54 5.06 -18.00
CA GLU A 186 -32.94 4.16 -17.00
C GLU A 186 -31.90 3.25 -17.71
N PRO A 187 -30.61 3.32 -17.35
CA PRO A 187 -29.54 2.56 -18.00
C PRO A 187 -29.80 1.06 -18.09
N GLU A 188 -30.57 0.52 -17.15
CA GLU A 188 -31.06 -0.84 -17.00
C GLU A 188 -32.06 -1.25 -18.10
N LYS A 189 -32.91 -0.33 -18.57
CA LYS A 189 -33.92 -0.60 -19.62
C LYS A 189 -33.27 -0.81 -20.98
N LEU A 190 -32.30 0.04 -21.31
CA LEU A 190 -31.50 -0.09 -22.53
C LEU A 190 -30.68 -1.39 -22.53
N GLU A 191 -30.14 -1.76 -21.37
CA GLU A 191 -29.37 -2.96 -21.11
C GLU A 191 -30.25 -4.22 -21.23
N THR A 192 -31.46 -4.20 -20.65
CA THR A 192 -32.46 -5.28 -20.79
C THR A 192 -32.93 -5.44 -22.23
N LEU A 193 -33.28 -4.35 -22.92
CA LEU A 193 -33.75 -4.40 -24.32
C LEU A 193 -32.64 -4.95 -25.25
N TYR A 194 -31.39 -4.57 -25.03
CA TYR A 194 -30.25 -5.14 -25.77
C TYR A 194 -30.04 -6.62 -25.43
N GLU A 195 -30.12 -7.02 -24.16
CA GLU A 195 -30.03 -8.43 -23.76
C GLU A 195 -31.12 -9.30 -24.41
N GLU A 196 -32.37 -8.82 -24.49
CA GLU A 196 -33.46 -9.56 -25.13
C GLU A 196 -33.24 -9.76 -26.64
N PHE A 197 -32.87 -8.70 -27.38
CA PHE A 197 -32.46 -8.85 -28.78
C PHE A 197 -31.27 -9.79 -28.93
N ARG A 198 -30.24 -9.62 -28.08
CA ARG A 198 -29.03 -10.44 -28.13
C ARG A 198 -29.33 -11.90 -27.86
N ASN A 199 -30.26 -12.21 -26.96
CA ASN A 199 -30.69 -13.57 -26.64
C ASN A 199 -31.51 -14.18 -27.79
N LEU A 200 -32.40 -13.40 -28.40
CA LEU A 200 -33.16 -13.81 -29.59
C LEU A 200 -32.23 -14.17 -30.76
N TYR A 201 -31.25 -13.31 -31.08
CA TYR A 201 -30.28 -13.56 -32.17
C TYR A 201 -29.10 -14.49 -31.79
N LYS A 202 -29.00 -15.00 -30.54
CA LYS A 202 -28.04 -16.07 -30.17
C LYS A 202 -28.48 -17.43 -30.72
N GLU A 203 -29.77 -17.64 -30.93
CA GLU A 203 -30.30 -18.87 -31.51
C GLU A 203 -30.16 -18.84 -33.05
N LYS A 204 -29.91 -20.00 -33.67
CA LYS A 204 -29.61 -20.12 -35.11
C LYS A 204 -30.86 -20.04 -36.01
N ALA A 205 -31.82 -19.18 -35.68
CA ALA A 205 -33.01 -18.96 -36.50
C ALA A 205 -32.79 -17.84 -37.54
N ASP A 206 -33.46 -17.97 -38.68
CA ASP A 206 -33.32 -17.08 -39.83
C ASP A 206 -34.32 -15.90 -39.73
N PHE A 207 -34.03 -15.00 -38.80
CA PHE A 207 -34.89 -13.87 -38.43
C PHE A 207 -34.88 -12.75 -39.47
N LYS A 208 -36.08 -12.25 -39.83
CA LYS A 208 -36.25 -11.26 -40.90
C LYS A 208 -35.60 -9.91 -40.61
N SER A 209 -35.47 -9.53 -39.34
CA SER A 209 -34.86 -8.25 -38.93
C SER A 209 -33.41 -8.40 -38.50
N LYS A 210 -32.78 -9.57 -38.67
CA LYS A 210 -31.37 -9.76 -38.28
C LYS A 210 -30.41 -8.75 -38.92
N GLN A 211 -30.55 -8.50 -40.23
CA GLN A 211 -29.76 -7.48 -40.92
C GLN A 211 -30.07 -6.07 -40.39
N LEU A 212 -31.34 -5.75 -40.15
CA LEU A 212 -31.74 -4.49 -39.51
C LEU A 212 -31.11 -4.36 -38.10
N PHE A 213 -31.00 -5.46 -37.36
CA PHE A 213 -30.36 -5.46 -36.06
C PHE A 213 -28.87 -5.16 -36.14
N GLU A 214 -28.14 -5.91 -36.96
CA GLU A 214 -26.68 -5.79 -37.14
C GLU A 214 -26.29 -4.42 -37.74
N GLU A 215 -27.03 -3.91 -38.73
CA GLU A 215 -26.70 -2.67 -39.45
C GLU A 215 -27.24 -1.39 -38.78
N THR A 216 -28.39 -1.44 -38.10
CA THR A 216 -29.08 -0.23 -37.60
C THR A 216 -29.30 -0.21 -36.09
N ILE A 217 -29.71 -1.32 -35.48
CA ILE A 217 -30.12 -1.35 -34.06
C ILE A 217 -28.89 -1.44 -33.14
N GLN A 218 -27.99 -2.41 -33.39
CA GLN A 218 -26.78 -2.62 -32.61
C GLN A 218 -25.83 -1.39 -32.61
N PRO A 219 -25.55 -0.71 -33.74
CA PRO A 219 -24.71 0.49 -33.73
C PRO A 219 -25.33 1.65 -32.95
N LYS A 220 -26.67 1.78 -32.94
CA LYS A 220 -27.38 2.75 -32.10
C LYS A 220 -27.24 2.41 -30.61
N PHE A 221 -27.42 1.15 -30.22
CA PHE A 221 -27.22 0.69 -28.83
C PHE A 221 -25.81 0.96 -28.32
N LEU A 222 -24.78 0.52 -29.05
CA LEU A 222 -23.37 0.74 -28.69
C LEU A 222 -23.07 2.24 -28.56
N ASN A 223 -23.56 3.06 -29.48
CA ASN A 223 -23.44 4.52 -29.40
C ASN A 223 -24.09 5.14 -28.15
N VAL A 224 -25.21 4.60 -27.64
CA VAL A 224 -25.82 5.09 -26.39
C VAL A 224 -25.04 4.58 -25.17
N PHE A 225 -24.67 3.30 -25.16
CA PHE A 225 -23.83 2.68 -24.11
C PHE A 225 -22.51 3.44 -23.91
N GLU A 226 -21.78 3.75 -24.98
CA GLU A 226 -20.52 4.50 -24.96
C GLU A 226 -20.65 5.95 -24.45
N ASN A 227 -21.88 6.50 -24.45
CA ASN A 227 -22.14 7.83 -23.93
C ASN A 227 -22.50 7.86 -22.43
N LYS A 228 -22.87 6.72 -21.81
CA LYS A 228 -23.13 6.61 -20.36
C LYS A 228 -21.92 7.12 -19.56
N LYS A 229 -22.14 7.96 -18.53
CA LYS A 229 -21.06 8.56 -17.72
C LYS A 229 -20.24 7.49 -17.00
N SER A 230 -20.92 6.52 -16.36
CA SER A 230 -20.30 5.34 -15.75
C SER A 230 -19.34 4.58 -16.69
N ILE A 231 -19.70 4.43 -17.97
CA ILE A 231 -18.88 3.74 -18.97
C ILE A 231 -17.64 4.57 -19.36
N LYS A 232 -17.71 5.91 -19.33
CA LYS A 232 -16.53 6.77 -19.53
C LYS A 232 -15.52 6.59 -18.40
N VAL A 233 -15.97 6.58 -17.14
CA VAL A 233 -15.08 6.33 -15.99
C VAL A 233 -14.53 4.90 -15.99
N LEU A 234 -15.34 3.91 -16.40
CA LEU A 234 -14.87 2.53 -16.62
C LEU A 234 -13.76 2.48 -17.67
N ASN A 235 -13.90 3.19 -18.78
CA ASN A 235 -12.89 3.27 -19.85
C ASN A 235 -11.61 3.99 -19.39
N GLU A 236 -11.69 4.99 -18.51
CA GLU A 236 -10.50 5.56 -17.86
C GLU A 236 -9.77 4.53 -16.99
N ILE A 237 -10.52 3.79 -16.17
CA ILE A 237 -9.94 2.80 -15.24
C ILE A 237 -9.35 1.60 -16.01
N LEU A 238 -9.96 1.19 -17.12
CA LEU A 238 -9.42 0.17 -18.03
C LEU A 238 -8.33 0.70 -18.97
N GLY A 239 -8.19 2.01 -19.17
CA GLY A 239 -7.22 2.62 -20.09
C GLY A 239 -7.51 2.41 -21.58
N SER A 240 -8.52 1.59 -21.93
CA SER A 240 -9.04 1.42 -23.28
C SER A 240 -10.55 1.15 -23.24
N LYS A 241 -11.22 1.23 -24.40
CA LYS A 241 -12.67 1.05 -24.54
C LYS A 241 -13.10 -0.34 -24.04
N CYS A 242 -14.01 -0.38 -23.08
CA CYS A 242 -14.78 -1.55 -22.72
C CYS A 242 -15.82 -1.83 -23.83
N ASP A 243 -15.77 -3.02 -24.42
CA ASP A 243 -16.88 -3.53 -25.22
C ASP A 243 -18.00 -4.06 -24.30
N TYR A 244 -19.19 -4.26 -24.87
CA TYR A 244 -20.35 -4.70 -24.11
C TYR A 244 -20.19 -6.12 -23.52
N ASP A 245 -19.48 -7.02 -24.21
CA ASP A 245 -19.32 -8.41 -23.75
C ASP A 245 -18.42 -8.49 -22.53
N LEU A 246 -17.37 -7.67 -22.48
CA LEU A 246 -16.55 -7.48 -21.29
C LEU A 246 -17.37 -6.83 -20.17
N TYR A 247 -18.14 -5.78 -20.45
CA TYR A 247 -19.00 -5.12 -19.46
C TYR A 247 -20.04 -6.08 -18.86
N GLU A 248 -20.76 -6.87 -19.67
CA GLU A 248 -21.75 -7.87 -19.22
C GLU A 248 -21.10 -8.88 -18.25
N GLN A 249 -19.90 -9.37 -18.57
CA GLN A 249 -19.15 -10.29 -17.71
C GLN A 249 -18.69 -9.63 -16.39
N LEU A 250 -18.22 -8.38 -16.44
CA LEU A 250 -17.83 -7.62 -15.26
C LEU A 250 -19.04 -7.31 -14.35
N ALA A 251 -20.15 -6.81 -14.92
CA ALA A 251 -21.38 -6.53 -14.20
C ALA A 251 -22.06 -7.79 -13.63
N LYS A 252 -21.83 -8.97 -14.22
CA LYS A 252 -22.23 -10.26 -13.66
C LYS A 252 -21.34 -10.69 -12.49
N LYS A 253 -20.02 -10.50 -12.59
CA LYS A 253 -19.05 -10.77 -11.51
C LYS A 253 -19.24 -9.84 -10.31
N SER A 254 -19.57 -8.57 -10.53
CA SER A 254 -19.69 -7.57 -9.47
C SER A 254 -20.90 -7.79 -8.54
N LYS A 255 -22.00 -8.36 -9.06
CA LYS A 255 -23.24 -8.64 -8.30
C LYS A 255 -23.03 -9.59 -7.11
N THR A 256 -21.96 -10.39 -7.10
CA THR A 256 -21.59 -11.30 -5.99
C THR A 256 -20.22 -10.99 -5.37
N TYR A 257 -19.60 -9.87 -5.74
CA TYR A 257 -18.27 -9.51 -5.27
C TYR A 257 -18.24 -9.12 -3.78
N LYS A 258 -17.14 -9.48 -3.12
CA LYS A 258 -16.83 -9.08 -1.75
C LYS A 258 -15.48 -8.38 -1.74
N ASP A 259 -15.39 -7.28 -1.01
CA ASP A 259 -14.11 -6.58 -0.80
C ASP A 259 -13.14 -7.43 0.04
N VAL A 260 -11.91 -6.94 0.19
CA VAL A 260 -10.86 -7.59 1.01
C VAL A 260 -11.20 -7.71 2.51
N TRP A 261 -12.30 -7.11 2.95
CA TRP A 261 -12.86 -7.19 4.32
C TRP A 261 -14.10 -8.10 4.38
N GLY A 262 -14.46 -8.79 3.29
CA GLY A 262 -15.60 -9.70 3.19
C GLY A 262 -16.96 -9.01 3.00
N LYS A 263 -17.00 -7.69 2.76
CA LYS A 263 -18.24 -6.93 2.59
C LYS A 263 -18.76 -7.05 1.17
N ASN A 264 -20.05 -7.36 1.03
CA ASN A 264 -20.74 -7.29 -0.27
C ASN A 264 -20.66 -5.85 -0.82
N THR A 265 -20.24 -5.71 -2.08
CA THR A 265 -20.26 -4.43 -2.80
C THR A 265 -20.43 -4.69 -4.29
N ASN A 266 -20.94 -3.71 -5.05
CA ASN A 266 -21.12 -3.81 -6.51
C ASN A 266 -20.30 -2.72 -7.23
N PRO A 267 -19.00 -2.95 -7.51
CA PRO A 267 -18.11 -1.97 -8.11
C PRO A 267 -18.52 -1.48 -9.51
N MET A 268 -19.40 -2.22 -10.19
CA MET A 268 -19.93 -1.87 -11.52
C MET A 268 -21.30 -1.18 -11.45
N SER A 269 -21.82 -0.85 -10.27
CA SER A 269 -23.05 -0.05 -10.18
C SER A 269 -22.84 1.34 -10.78
N GLN A 270 -23.85 1.90 -11.44
CA GLN A 270 -23.74 3.23 -12.05
C GLN A 270 -23.25 4.28 -11.04
N PHE A 271 -23.86 4.31 -9.85
CA PHE A 271 -23.51 5.24 -8.78
C PHE A 271 -22.05 5.08 -8.33
N THR A 272 -21.55 3.84 -8.20
CA THR A 272 -20.15 3.58 -7.83
C THR A 272 -19.18 4.06 -8.91
N LEU A 273 -19.47 3.75 -10.18
CA LEU A 273 -18.64 4.19 -11.32
C LEU A 273 -18.65 5.72 -11.50
N GLU A 274 -19.79 6.38 -11.30
CA GLU A 274 -19.90 7.83 -11.46
C GLU A 274 -19.33 8.61 -10.28
N TRP A 275 -19.42 8.09 -9.04
CA TRP A 275 -18.74 8.66 -7.88
C TRP A 275 -17.21 8.54 -8.03
N ALA A 276 -16.74 7.41 -8.55
CA ALA A 276 -15.32 7.17 -8.78
C ALA A 276 -14.67 8.18 -9.73
N GLU A 277 -15.40 8.91 -10.58
CA GLU A 277 -14.88 10.00 -11.42
C GLU A 277 -13.93 10.93 -10.63
N ASN A 278 -14.32 11.29 -9.41
CA ASN A 278 -13.65 12.28 -8.56
C ASN A 278 -13.04 11.70 -7.26
N ASP A 279 -13.23 10.42 -6.94
CA ASP A 279 -12.64 9.77 -5.76
C ASP A 279 -11.58 8.73 -6.14
N VAL A 280 -10.31 9.05 -5.84
CA VAL A 280 -9.15 8.18 -6.09
C VAL A 280 -9.27 6.83 -5.36
N LYS A 281 -9.82 6.81 -4.15
CA LYS A 281 -9.99 5.56 -3.38
C LYS A 281 -11.05 4.67 -4.01
N GLU A 282 -12.08 5.26 -4.63
CA GLU A 282 -13.08 4.48 -5.36
C GLU A 282 -12.53 3.99 -6.70
N LYS A 283 -11.75 4.80 -7.45
CA LYS A 283 -10.99 4.28 -8.62
C LYS A 283 -10.08 3.11 -8.23
N MET A 284 -9.40 3.17 -7.08
CA MET A 284 -8.59 2.05 -6.55
C MET A 284 -9.43 0.82 -6.18
N ARG A 285 -10.60 0.98 -5.56
CA ARG A 285 -11.53 -0.14 -5.22
C ARG A 285 -12.06 -0.85 -6.46
N ILE A 286 -12.49 -0.08 -7.46
CA ILE A 286 -12.97 -0.61 -8.73
C ILE A 286 -11.81 -1.29 -9.48
N ALA A 287 -10.61 -0.68 -9.50
CA ALA A 287 -9.42 -1.30 -10.07
C ALA A 287 -9.05 -2.63 -9.38
N SER A 288 -9.20 -2.74 -8.05
CA SER A 288 -9.00 -3.99 -7.30
C SER A 288 -9.99 -5.08 -7.74
N PHE A 289 -11.28 -4.75 -7.85
CA PHE A 289 -12.29 -5.66 -8.40
C PHE A 289 -11.98 -6.12 -9.83
N LEU A 290 -11.56 -5.18 -10.69
CA LEU A 290 -11.16 -5.46 -12.06
C LEU A 290 -9.90 -6.33 -12.12
N ASN A 291 -8.91 -6.11 -11.26
CA ASN A 291 -7.69 -6.92 -11.20
C ASN A 291 -7.99 -8.37 -10.80
N ASN A 292 -8.83 -8.59 -9.80
CA ASN A 292 -9.31 -9.93 -9.44
C ASN A 292 -10.08 -10.59 -10.59
N THR A 293 -10.97 -9.84 -11.26
CA THR A 293 -11.87 -10.40 -12.28
C THR A 293 -11.18 -10.64 -13.63
N LEU A 294 -10.33 -9.72 -14.09
CA LEU A 294 -9.65 -9.81 -15.37
C LEU A 294 -8.66 -10.98 -15.42
N GLN A 295 -8.06 -11.39 -14.29
CA GLN A 295 -7.22 -12.59 -14.25
C GLN A 295 -7.97 -13.85 -14.71
N ASP A 296 -9.21 -14.06 -14.24
CA ASP A 296 -10.05 -15.19 -14.67
C ASP A 296 -10.37 -15.11 -16.17
N LEU A 297 -10.85 -13.94 -16.62
CA LEU A 297 -11.32 -13.74 -17.99
C LEU A 297 -10.17 -13.85 -19.00
N ILE A 298 -9.01 -13.26 -18.69
CA ILE A 298 -7.77 -13.42 -19.47
C ILE A 298 -7.32 -14.87 -19.51
N SER A 299 -7.55 -15.65 -18.44
CA SER A 299 -7.18 -17.07 -18.43
C SER A 299 -8.08 -17.90 -19.36
N ALA A 300 -9.37 -17.58 -19.41
CA ALA A 300 -10.35 -18.24 -20.29
C ALA A 300 -10.27 -17.84 -21.77
N GLU A 301 -9.89 -16.59 -22.09
CA GLU A 301 -9.84 -16.11 -23.48
C GLU A 301 -8.82 -16.89 -24.33
N THR A 302 -9.23 -17.35 -25.52
CA THR A 302 -8.41 -18.13 -26.45
C THR A 302 -7.93 -17.30 -27.65
N ASN A 303 -8.65 -16.23 -28.02
CA ASN A 303 -8.26 -15.32 -29.10
C ASN A 303 -7.06 -14.46 -28.67
N PRO A 304 -5.91 -14.48 -29.40
CA PRO A 304 -4.70 -13.81 -28.97
C PRO A 304 -4.82 -12.27 -28.96
N LEU A 305 -5.61 -11.67 -29.85
CA LEU A 305 -5.78 -10.21 -29.92
C LEU A 305 -6.68 -9.70 -28.78
N LYS A 306 -7.79 -10.39 -28.50
CA LYS A 306 -8.60 -10.10 -27.30
C LYS A 306 -7.78 -10.27 -26.02
N LYS A 307 -6.94 -11.32 -25.95
CA LYS A 307 -6.05 -11.58 -24.81
C LYS A 307 -4.96 -10.50 -24.65
N GLU A 308 -4.51 -9.86 -25.74
CA GLU A 308 -3.62 -8.68 -25.68
C GLU A 308 -4.36 -7.47 -25.08
N ASP A 309 -5.51 -7.08 -25.64
CA ASP A 309 -6.29 -5.94 -25.12
C ASP A 309 -6.68 -6.13 -23.65
N MET A 310 -7.17 -7.31 -23.27
CA MET A 310 -7.52 -7.59 -21.87
C MET A 310 -6.29 -7.56 -20.93
N LEU A 311 -5.11 -7.96 -21.40
CA LEU A 311 -3.85 -7.80 -20.64
C LEU A 311 -3.42 -6.32 -20.54
N MET A 312 -3.61 -5.52 -21.58
CA MET A 312 -3.36 -4.07 -21.54
C MET A 312 -4.32 -3.36 -20.58
N LYS A 313 -5.61 -3.75 -20.58
CA LYS A 313 -6.60 -3.30 -19.59
C LYS A 313 -6.18 -3.67 -18.16
N TYR A 314 -5.75 -4.92 -17.95
CA TYR A 314 -5.28 -5.42 -16.67
C TYR A 314 -3.99 -4.73 -16.17
N LEU A 315 -3.11 -4.33 -17.08
CA LEU A 315 -1.94 -3.49 -16.76
C LEU A 315 -2.38 -2.12 -16.21
N ASN A 316 -3.35 -1.46 -16.88
CA ASN A 316 -3.84 -0.14 -16.45
C ASN A 316 -4.55 -0.20 -15.10
N THR A 317 -5.40 -1.21 -14.87
CA THR A 317 -6.07 -1.42 -13.57
C THR A 317 -5.07 -1.78 -12.46
N THR A 318 -4.00 -2.53 -12.77
CA THR A 318 -2.90 -2.78 -11.82
C THR A 318 -2.18 -1.49 -11.42
N ILE A 319 -1.92 -0.61 -12.38
CA ILE A 319 -1.29 0.70 -12.14
C ILE A 319 -2.21 1.61 -11.30
N ILE A 320 -3.53 1.60 -11.52
CA ILE A 320 -4.49 2.42 -10.76
C ILE A 320 -4.69 1.88 -9.33
N GLU A 321 -4.79 0.56 -9.13
CA GLU A 321 -4.81 -0.01 -7.77
C GLU A 321 -3.51 0.34 -7.00
N ALA A 322 -2.36 0.36 -7.68
CA ALA A 322 -1.10 0.84 -7.15
C ALA A 322 -0.98 2.38 -7.05
N ASN A 323 -2.10 3.12 -7.01
CA ASN A 323 -2.15 4.58 -6.92
C ASN A 323 -1.29 5.30 -7.99
N ASN A 324 -1.37 4.82 -9.23
CA ASN A 324 -0.62 5.29 -10.40
C ASN A 324 0.90 5.02 -10.36
N HIS A 325 1.39 4.17 -9.44
CA HIS A 325 2.78 3.69 -9.47
C HIS A 325 2.97 2.72 -10.65
N LYS A 326 3.63 3.19 -11.71
CA LYS A 326 3.82 2.40 -12.94
C LYS A 326 4.86 1.28 -12.82
N ASN A 327 5.86 1.47 -11.96
CA ASN A 327 7.00 0.55 -11.80
C ASN A 327 6.79 -0.37 -10.59
N THR A 328 5.77 -1.22 -10.66
CA THR A 328 5.52 -2.31 -9.69
C THR A 328 5.87 -3.66 -10.30
N VAL A 329 6.06 -4.68 -9.45
CA VAL A 329 6.37 -6.04 -9.92
C VAL A 329 5.16 -6.65 -10.64
N GLU A 330 3.96 -6.33 -10.17
CA GLU A 330 2.70 -6.74 -10.78
C GLU A 330 2.59 -6.18 -12.21
N ALA A 331 2.92 -4.90 -12.43
CA ALA A 331 2.99 -4.30 -13.77
C ALA A 331 4.10 -4.93 -14.63
N TYR A 332 5.28 -5.23 -14.05
CA TYR A 332 6.35 -5.95 -14.73
C TYR A 332 5.89 -7.33 -15.24
N ASP A 333 5.32 -8.15 -14.35
CA ASP A 333 4.86 -9.50 -14.68
C ASP A 333 3.75 -9.49 -15.76
N ILE A 334 2.92 -8.44 -15.82
CA ILE A 334 1.93 -8.26 -16.89
C ILE A 334 2.59 -7.89 -18.22
N LEU A 335 3.56 -6.97 -18.24
CA LEU A 335 4.35 -6.65 -19.44
C LEU A 335 5.13 -7.87 -19.96
N ARG A 336 5.64 -8.74 -19.07
CA ARG A 336 6.24 -10.03 -19.46
C ARG A 336 5.21 -10.99 -20.06
N ARG A 337 3.98 -11.06 -19.53
CA ARG A 337 2.88 -11.85 -20.12
C ARG A 337 2.46 -11.34 -21.49
N LEU A 338 2.42 -10.02 -21.70
CA LEU A 338 2.14 -9.39 -22.99
C LEU A 338 3.21 -9.74 -24.02
N GLU A 339 4.49 -9.54 -23.70
CA GLU A 339 5.58 -9.89 -24.62
C GLU A 339 5.61 -11.40 -24.92
N ALA A 340 5.37 -12.25 -23.93
CA ALA A 340 5.31 -13.71 -24.12
C ALA A 340 4.07 -14.20 -24.92
N LEU A 341 3.03 -13.37 -25.02
CA LEU A 341 1.90 -13.59 -25.93
C LEU A 341 2.27 -13.16 -27.34
N GLN A 342 2.80 -11.94 -27.50
CA GLN A 342 3.25 -11.36 -28.77
C GLN A 342 4.35 -12.21 -29.46
N ALA A 343 5.25 -12.81 -28.67
CA ALA A 343 6.34 -13.65 -29.15
C ALA A 343 5.90 -15.00 -29.73
N LYS A 344 4.64 -15.43 -29.52
CA LYS A 344 4.10 -16.66 -30.13
C LYS A 344 3.74 -16.47 -31.62
N GLY A 345 3.63 -15.23 -32.09
CA GLY A 345 3.23 -14.92 -33.46
C GLY A 345 1.78 -15.32 -33.77
N GLY A 346 1.47 -15.46 -35.06
CA GLY A 346 0.15 -15.88 -35.55
C GLY A 346 -0.92 -14.79 -35.57
N ALA A 347 -0.64 -13.58 -35.06
CA ALA A 347 -1.53 -12.42 -35.12
C ALA A 347 -0.72 -11.11 -35.23
N GLU A 348 -1.34 -10.06 -35.79
CA GLU A 348 -0.76 -8.72 -35.87
C GLU A 348 -1.15 -7.93 -34.60
N PHE A 349 -0.25 -7.97 -33.61
CA PHE A 349 -0.46 -7.39 -32.28
C PHE A 349 -0.28 -5.86 -32.27
N VAL A 350 -1.23 -5.14 -31.68
CA VAL A 350 -1.34 -3.67 -31.79
C VAL A 350 -0.40 -2.95 -30.82
N HIS A 351 -0.06 -3.57 -29.68
CA HIS A 351 0.66 -2.89 -28.61
C HIS A 351 2.14 -3.32 -28.47
N LYS A 352 2.67 -4.09 -29.43
CA LYS A 352 4.00 -4.70 -29.39
C LYS A 352 5.14 -3.73 -29.06
N ASP A 353 5.22 -2.60 -29.76
CA ASP A 353 6.29 -1.61 -29.56
C ASP A 353 6.10 -0.85 -28.24
N THR A 354 4.85 -0.57 -27.86
CA THR A 354 4.49 0.07 -26.58
C THR A 354 4.86 -0.80 -25.39
N VAL A 355 4.57 -2.10 -25.45
CA VAL A 355 4.94 -3.09 -24.42
C VAL A 355 6.46 -3.21 -24.32
N SER A 356 7.13 -3.36 -25.46
CA SER A 356 8.60 -3.46 -25.53
C SER A 356 9.28 -2.23 -24.93
N LYS A 357 8.76 -1.03 -25.23
CA LYS A 357 9.23 0.25 -24.69
C LYS A 357 9.01 0.35 -23.17
N GLN A 358 7.78 0.16 -22.70
CA GLN A 358 7.45 0.27 -21.26
C GLN A 358 8.25 -0.74 -20.42
N LEU A 359 8.46 -1.96 -20.94
CA LEU A 359 9.26 -2.97 -20.26
C LEU A 359 10.73 -2.54 -20.15
N ASN A 360 11.33 -1.98 -21.20
CA ASN A 360 12.71 -1.47 -21.14
C ASN A 360 12.83 -0.25 -20.21
N GLU A 361 11.91 0.72 -20.30
CA GLU A 361 11.85 1.90 -19.42
C GLU A 361 11.74 1.50 -17.94
N MET A 362 10.97 0.47 -17.64
CA MET A 362 10.84 -0.08 -16.28
C MET A 362 12.13 -0.78 -15.82
N ILE A 363 12.76 -1.60 -16.67
CA ILE A 363 14.02 -2.28 -16.35
C ILE A 363 15.13 -1.27 -16.05
N ASP A 364 15.26 -0.23 -16.87
CA ASP A 364 16.25 0.83 -16.64
C ASP A 364 15.92 1.66 -15.39
N ALA A 365 14.63 1.87 -15.06
CA ALA A 365 14.25 2.49 -13.80
C ALA A 365 14.68 1.65 -12.57
N TYR A 366 14.40 0.34 -12.56
CA TYR A 366 14.79 -0.57 -11.47
C TYR A 366 16.32 -0.67 -11.28
N PHE A 367 17.12 -0.53 -12.34
CA PHE A 367 18.58 -0.62 -12.24
C PHE A 367 19.33 0.73 -12.26
N SER A 368 18.64 1.84 -12.49
CA SER A 368 19.18 3.21 -12.61
C SER A 368 20.21 3.62 -11.54
N LYS A 369 20.07 3.13 -10.30
CA LYS A 369 20.97 3.39 -9.17
C LYS A 369 22.35 2.70 -9.30
N PHE A 370 22.51 1.78 -10.24
CA PHE A 370 23.65 0.87 -10.34
C PHE A 370 24.24 0.86 -11.75
N LYS A 371 25.54 1.19 -11.87
CA LYS A 371 26.30 0.89 -13.08
C LYS A 371 26.46 -0.63 -13.19
N LEU A 372 25.61 -1.28 -14.00
CA LEU A 372 25.63 -2.72 -14.23
C LEU A 372 26.89 -3.17 -15.01
N PRO A 373 27.38 -4.40 -14.80
CA PRO A 373 28.50 -4.98 -15.53
C PRO A 373 28.12 -5.49 -16.93
N LEU A 374 26.84 -5.85 -17.13
CA LEU A 374 26.30 -6.33 -18.40
C LEU A 374 25.40 -5.26 -18.99
N THR A 375 25.68 -4.85 -20.23
CA THR A 375 25.06 -3.71 -20.90
C THR A 375 24.10 -4.09 -22.03
N SER A 376 24.05 -5.36 -22.43
CA SER A 376 23.13 -5.80 -23.49
C SER A 376 21.69 -5.90 -22.97
N GLU A 377 20.71 -5.48 -23.78
CA GLU A 377 19.29 -5.55 -23.41
C GLU A 377 18.84 -6.97 -23.06
N LYS A 378 19.38 -7.99 -23.75
CA LYS A 378 19.14 -9.39 -23.44
C LYS A 378 19.56 -9.73 -22.01
N ASP A 379 20.73 -9.27 -21.59
CA ASP A 379 21.29 -9.59 -20.27
C ASP A 379 20.61 -8.76 -19.16
N LYS A 380 20.26 -7.49 -19.44
CA LYS A 380 19.38 -6.68 -18.56
C LYS A 380 18.05 -7.41 -18.30
N ARG A 381 17.43 -7.95 -19.35
CA ARG A 381 16.13 -8.65 -19.28
C ARG A 381 16.22 -9.98 -18.53
N VAL A 382 17.28 -10.77 -18.74
CA VAL A 382 17.54 -11.98 -17.93
C VAL A 382 17.73 -11.63 -16.45
N LEU A 383 18.44 -10.53 -16.14
CA LEU A 383 18.59 -10.04 -14.77
C LEU A 383 17.24 -9.56 -14.18
N ALA A 384 16.45 -8.81 -14.95
CA ALA A 384 15.15 -8.30 -14.55
C ALA A 384 14.13 -9.43 -14.22
N ASP A 385 14.08 -10.48 -15.04
CA ASP A 385 13.22 -11.65 -14.82
C ASP A 385 13.55 -12.43 -13.52
N ILE A 386 14.75 -12.23 -12.97
CA ILE A 386 15.17 -12.81 -11.69
C ILE A 386 15.02 -11.80 -10.54
N VAL A 387 15.36 -10.53 -10.77
CA VAL A 387 15.40 -9.50 -9.73
C VAL A 387 14.04 -8.87 -9.45
N ILE A 388 13.17 -8.73 -10.43
CA ILE A 388 11.89 -8.02 -10.30
C ILE A 388 10.76 -9.01 -10.00
N SER A 389 10.47 -9.95 -10.92
CA SER A 389 9.27 -10.82 -10.93
C SER A 389 8.87 -11.44 -9.59
N ASN A 390 7.55 -11.48 -9.31
CA ASN A 390 6.97 -12.08 -8.11
C ASN A 390 7.33 -13.56 -7.94
N THR A 391 7.65 -14.25 -9.04
CA THR A 391 8.14 -15.65 -9.03
C THR A 391 9.38 -15.85 -8.15
N ASN A 392 10.16 -14.80 -7.88
CA ASN A 392 11.34 -14.83 -7.02
C ASN A 392 11.19 -13.97 -5.74
N ARG A 393 10.07 -13.24 -5.54
CA ARG A 393 9.84 -12.33 -4.40
C ARG A 393 8.39 -12.32 -3.91
N ARG A 394 8.17 -12.64 -2.62
CA ARG A 394 6.92 -12.36 -1.91
C ARG A 394 6.96 -11.00 -1.21
N PHE A 395 7.06 -9.93 -1.99
CA PHE A 395 7.02 -8.55 -1.49
C PHE A 395 6.05 -7.71 -2.32
N PHE A 396 4.84 -7.51 -1.81
CA PHE A 396 3.90 -6.52 -2.33
C PHE A 396 4.59 -5.15 -2.43
N TYR A 397 4.33 -4.43 -3.53
CA TYR A 397 4.88 -3.09 -3.78
C TYR A 397 6.42 -3.00 -3.75
N PHE A 398 7.15 -4.03 -4.20
CA PHE A 398 8.61 -3.90 -4.41
C PHE A 398 8.92 -2.98 -5.61
N THR A 399 9.55 -1.83 -5.36
CA THR A 399 9.77 -0.75 -6.34
C THR A 399 11.24 -0.64 -6.79
N PRO A 400 11.57 0.20 -7.80
CA PRO A 400 12.94 0.64 -8.06
C PRO A 400 13.69 1.19 -6.85
N ASP A 401 12.98 1.74 -5.86
CA ASP A 401 13.63 2.31 -4.68
C ASP A 401 14.19 1.23 -3.73
N ASP A 402 13.57 0.06 -3.72
CA ASP A 402 13.89 -1.10 -2.85
C ASP A 402 15.05 -1.97 -3.35
N VAL A 403 15.53 -1.71 -4.58
CA VAL A 403 16.63 -2.47 -5.20
C VAL A 403 17.95 -2.20 -4.47
N LYS A 404 18.63 -3.28 -4.08
CA LYS A 404 19.89 -3.28 -3.34
C LYS A 404 20.94 -4.02 -4.17
N TYR A 405 22.22 -3.66 -4.00
CA TYR A 405 23.32 -4.31 -4.73
C TYR A 405 23.31 -5.85 -4.58
N SER A 406 22.93 -6.37 -3.40
CA SER A 406 22.80 -7.82 -3.16
C SER A 406 21.77 -8.48 -4.08
N HIS A 407 20.65 -7.80 -4.38
CA HIS A 407 19.63 -8.31 -5.30
C HIS A 407 20.21 -8.55 -6.70
N ILE A 408 21.07 -7.66 -7.18
CA ILE A 408 21.74 -7.77 -8.48
C ILE A 408 22.81 -8.87 -8.46
N ILE A 409 23.60 -8.97 -7.38
CA ILE A 409 24.61 -10.05 -7.24
C ILE A 409 23.94 -11.43 -7.24
N ASP A 410 22.90 -11.63 -6.42
CA ASP A 410 22.16 -12.89 -6.40
C ASP A 410 21.42 -13.14 -7.73
N GLY A 411 20.87 -12.10 -8.37
CA GLY A 411 20.25 -12.18 -9.69
C GLY A 411 21.20 -12.68 -10.78
N LEU A 412 22.38 -12.06 -10.90
CA LEU A 412 23.45 -12.49 -11.82
C LEU A 412 23.95 -13.91 -11.48
N THR A 413 24.09 -14.24 -10.19
CA THR A 413 24.48 -15.59 -9.75
C THR A 413 23.45 -16.65 -10.17
N ILE A 414 22.16 -16.34 -10.06
CA ILE A 414 21.07 -17.23 -10.50
C ILE A 414 21.01 -17.31 -12.02
N ALA A 415 21.29 -16.22 -12.75
CA ALA A 415 21.39 -16.24 -14.21
C ALA A 415 22.50 -17.19 -14.67
N GLY A 416 23.68 -17.12 -14.05
CA GLY A 416 24.78 -18.06 -14.27
C GLY A 416 24.37 -19.50 -13.98
N LYS A 417 23.83 -19.80 -12.79
CA LYS A 417 23.41 -21.16 -12.41
C LYS A 417 22.33 -21.74 -13.34
N ARG A 418 21.37 -20.92 -13.78
CA ARG A 418 20.32 -21.34 -14.73
C ARG A 418 20.94 -21.66 -16.10
N SER A 419 21.71 -20.75 -16.67
CA SER A 419 22.23 -20.85 -18.05
C SER A 419 23.45 -21.75 -18.23
N GLY A 420 24.34 -21.82 -17.23
CA GLY A 420 25.70 -22.34 -17.38
C GLY A 420 26.69 -21.31 -17.97
N ASP A 421 26.25 -20.08 -18.26
CA ASP A 421 27.08 -19.05 -18.89
C ASP A 421 27.93 -18.31 -17.84
N GLU A 422 29.23 -18.57 -17.89
CA GLU A 422 30.27 -18.04 -17.00
C GLU A 422 30.27 -16.49 -16.93
N LYS A 423 29.81 -15.79 -17.99
CA LYS A 423 29.80 -14.33 -18.01
C LYS A 423 28.95 -13.73 -16.88
N TYR A 424 27.84 -14.38 -16.50
CA TYR A 424 26.97 -13.89 -15.42
C TYR A 424 27.60 -14.11 -14.05
N TYR A 425 28.32 -15.23 -13.87
CA TYR A 425 29.10 -15.50 -12.68
C TYR A 425 30.24 -14.50 -12.53
N ARG A 426 30.97 -14.20 -13.61
CA ARG A 426 32.01 -13.16 -13.63
C ARG A 426 31.42 -11.77 -13.33
N ALA A 427 30.34 -11.41 -14.00
CA ALA A 427 29.61 -10.17 -13.76
C ALA A 427 29.14 -10.02 -12.29
N ALA A 428 28.69 -11.11 -11.65
CA ALA A 428 28.30 -11.11 -10.25
C ALA A 428 29.49 -10.83 -9.31
N VAL A 429 30.66 -11.42 -9.60
CA VAL A 429 31.91 -11.18 -8.85
C VAL A 429 32.42 -9.75 -9.06
N ASP A 430 32.54 -9.31 -10.31
CA ASP A 430 33.08 -7.98 -10.64
C ASP A 430 32.17 -6.86 -10.12
N PHE A 431 30.84 -7.00 -10.21
CA PHE A 431 29.90 -6.05 -9.61
C PHE A 431 29.93 -6.08 -8.08
N ALA A 432 30.08 -7.26 -7.45
CA ALA A 432 30.25 -7.32 -6.00
C ALA A 432 31.54 -6.61 -5.52
N VAL A 433 32.63 -6.68 -6.28
CA VAL A 433 33.85 -5.89 -6.01
C VAL A 433 33.63 -4.40 -6.25
N GLN A 434 32.97 -4.03 -7.35
CA GLN A 434 32.63 -2.63 -7.68
C GLN A 434 31.79 -1.95 -6.58
N GLN A 435 30.93 -2.70 -5.89
CA GLN A 435 30.07 -2.20 -4.81
C GLN A 435 30.74 -2.28 -3.41
N ASN A 436 32.05 -2.55 -3.35
CA ASN A 436 32.81 -2.83 -2.12
C ASN A 436 32.11 -3.85 -1.21
N ALA A 437 31.67 -4.95 -1.83
CA ALA A 437 31.03 -6.10 -1.22
C ALA A 437 31.83 -7.39 -1.52
N ARG A 438 33.17 -7.35 -1.36
CA ARG A 438 34.07 -8.50 -1.57
C ARG A 438 33.64 -9.80 -0.86
N GLY A 439 32.96 -9.70 0.29
CA GLY A 439 32.35 -10.86 0.97
C GLY A 439 31.26 -11.54 0.15
N ASN A 440 30.40 -10.76 -0.53
CA ASN A 440 29.44 -11.30 -1.48
C ASN A 440 30.16 -11.92 -2.69
N ALA A 441 31.23 -11.30 -3.21
CA ALA A 441 32.03 -11.87 -4.30
C ALA A 441 32.61 -13.25 -3.93
N LEU A 442 33.16 -13.41 -2.72
CA LEU A 442 33.62 -14.72 -2.22
C LEU A 442 32.49 -15.75 -2.15
N ASN A 443 31.30 -15.35 -1.67
CA ASN A 443 30.12 -16.24 -1.64
C ASN A 443 29.61 -16.63 -3.04
N VAL A 444 29.87 -15.84 -4.07
CA VAL A 444 29.63 -16.23 -5.47
C VAL A 444 30.70 -17.23 -5.94
N ILE A 445 31.97 -17.01 -5.59
CA ILE A 445 33.07 -17.90 -5.98
C ILE A 445 32.95 -19.30 -5.34
N GLU A 446 32.48 -19.42 -4.08
CA GLU A 446 32.20 -20.75 -3.52
C GLU A 446 31.07 -21.47 -4.28
N LYS A 447 30.04 -20.76 -4.77
CA LYS A 447 29.00 -21.34 -5.64
C LYS A 447 29.58 -21.78 -7.00
N ILE A 448 30.49 -21.00 -7.59
CA ILE A 448 31.18 -21.30 -8.87
C ILE A 448 31.94 -22.63 -8.80
N LYS A 449 32.71 -22.87 -7.71
CA LYS A 449 33.45 -24.13 -7.54
C LYS A 449 32.52 -25.36 -7.64
N THR A 450 31.36 -25.26 -6.99
CA THR A 450 30.35 -26.33 -6.89
C THR A 450 29.39 -26.44 -8.08
N ASP A 451 29.54 -25.63 -9.13
CA ASP A 451 28.69 -25.73 -10.32
C ASP A 451 29.39 -26.54 -11.43
N ASP A 452 28.92 -27.75 -11.69
CA ASP A 452 29.51 -28.69 -12.64
C ASP A 452 29.33 -28.28 -14.11
N LYS A 453 28.55 -27.23 -14.40
CA LYS A 453 28.40 -26.68 -15.76
C LYS A 453 29.59 -25.83 -16.20
N LEU A 454 30.41 -25.35 -15.27
CA LEU A 454 31.45 -24.35 -15.52
C LEU A 454 32.81 -25.00 -15.79
N SER A 455 33.61 -24.39 -16.66
CA SER A 455 34.93 -24.91 -17.04
C SER A 455 35.92 -24.86 -15.87
N ASN A 456 36.85 -25.82 -15.83
CA ASN A 456 37.93 -25.82 -14.84
C ASN A 456 38.79 -24.55 -14.94
N ALA A 457 39.08 -24.08 -16.16
CA ALA A 457 39.83 -22.85 -16.39
C ALA A 457 39.16 -21.61 -15.75
N PHE A 458 37.83 -21.49 -15.83
CA PHE A 458 37.10 -20.43 -15.15
C PHE A 458 37.11 -20.60 -13.62
N LYS A 459 37.00 -21.84 -13.11
CA LYS A 459 37.12 -22.13 -11.67
C LYS A 459 38.52 -21.74 -11.14
N ASP A 460 39.58 -21.97 -11.91
CA ASP A 460 40.97 -21.65 -11.55
C ASP A 460 41.26 -20.14 -11.55
N ASP A 461 40.74 -19.38 -12.53
CA ASP A 461 40.76 -17.90 -12.48
C ASP A 461 39.99 -17.37 -11.27
N MET A 462 38.81 -17.93 -10.99
CA MET A 462 38.01 -17.54 -9.83
C MET A 462 38.67 -17.91 -8.49
N ILE A 463 39.48 -18.98 -8.41
CA ILE A 463 40.35 -19.27 -7.26
C ILE A 463 41.43 -18.19 -7.11
N THR A 464 42.03 -17.74 -8.22
CA THR A 464 43.03 -16.66 -8.22
C THR A 464 42.44 -15.33 -7.74
N VAL A 465 41.26 -14.96 -8.25
CA VAL A 465 40.48 -13.80 -7.77
C VAL A 465 40.15 -13.95 -6.29
N GLN A 466 39.66 -15.12 -5.86
CA GLN A 466 39.36 -15.39 -4.45
C GLN A 466 40.59 -15.18 -3.54
N ASN A 467 41.77 -15.65 -3.94
CA ASN A 467 42.98 -15.51 -3.13
C ASN A 467 43.39 -14.03 -3.00
N LYS A 468 43.26 -13.24 -4.07
CA LYS A 468 43.43 -11.78 -4.02
C LYS A 468 42.42 -11.13 -3.07
N LEU A 469 41.13 -11.45 -3.20
CA LEU A 469 40.07 -10.87 -2.34
C LEU A 469 40.23 -11.26 -0.87
N LYS A 470 40.62 -12.51 -0.56
CA LYS A 470 40.96 -12.96 0.80
C LYS A 470 42.15 -12.19 1.37
N SER A 471 43.16 -11.87 0.54
CA SER A 471 44.30 -11.04 0.95
C SER A 471 43.90 -9.59 1.24
N GLU A 472 43.14 -8.95 0.34
CA GLU A 472 42.62 -7.58 0.53
C GLU A 472 41.76 -7.46 1.80
N LEU A 473 40.87 -8.43 2.04
CA LEU A 473 40.04 -8.49 3.25
C LEU A 473 40.85 -8.75 4.52
N LYS A 474 41.87 -9.61 4.46
CA LYS A 474 42.80 -9.82 5.58
C LYS A 474 43.56 -8.54 5.92
N GLN A 475 44.03 -7.81 4.90
CA GLN A 475 44.73 -6.54 5.08
C GLN A 475 43.81 -5.48 5.71
N MET A 476 42.60 -5.28 5.17
CA MET A 476 41.61 -4.36 5.77
C MET A 476 41.21 -4.76 7.19
N SER A 477 41.09 -6.06 7.49
CA SER A 477 40.84 -6.54 8.85
C SER A 477 42.01 -6.26 9.79
N VAL A 478 43.25 -6.40 9.33
CA VAL A 478 44.46 -6.03 10.08
C VAL A 478 44.53 -4.53 10.31
N ASP A 479 44.19 -3.70 9.32
CA ASP A 479 44.27 -2.25 9.45
C ASP A 479 43.14 -1.67 10.31
N ILE A 480 41.92 -2.21 10.25
CA ILE A 480 40.86 -1.87 11.21
C ILE A 480 41.23 -2.36 12.63
N ALA A 481 41.82 -3.55 12.79
CA ALA A 481 42.30 -4.01 14.09
C ALA A 481 43.44 -3.13 14.63
N LYS A 482 44.32 -2.59 13.77
CA LYS A 482 45.27 -1.53 14.16
C LYS A 482 44.55 -0.27 14.60
N MET A 483 43.55 0.22 13.86
CA MET A 483 42.80 1.43 14.22
C MET A 483 42.13 1.34 15.61
N PHE A 484 41.79 0.15 16.10
CA PHE A 484 41.30 -0.05 17.47
C PHE A 484 42.39 -0.22 18.54
N ASN A 485 43.58 -0.69 18.17
CA ASN A 485 44.69 -0.94 19.10
C ASN A 485 45.81 0.13 19.05
N ALA A 486 45.75 1.09 18.12
CA ALA A 486 46.81 2.07 17.89
C ALA A 486 46.89 3.15 18.98
N LYS A 487 45.76 3.54 19.57
CA LYS A 487 45.73 4.53 20.66
C LYS A 487 46.09 3.86 21.99
N PRO A 488 47.06 4.39 22.77
CA PRO A 488 47.19 4.06 24.18
C PRO A 488 45.91 4.41 24.95
N LEU A 489 45.64 3.73 26.08
CA LEU A 489 44.43 3.95 26.88
C LEU A 489 44.17 5.44 27.18
N ASN A 490 45.20 6.20 27.55
CA ASN A 490 45.07 7.63 27.84
C ASN A 490 44.58 8.44 26.64
N GLU A 491 45.08 8.16 25.43
CA GLU A 491 44.67 8.88 24.22
C GLU A 491 43.24 8.48 23.79
N ALA A 492 42.88 7.20 23.93
CA ALA A 492 41.52 6.73 23.69
C ALA A 492 40.52 7.35 24.70
N PHE A 493 40.90 7.41 25.98
CA PHE A 493 40.15 8.07 27.04
C PHE A 493 39.97 9.57 26.80
N GLU A 494 41.04 10.28 26.43
CA GLU A 494 40.99 11.72 26.14
C GLU A 494 40.17 12.00 24.87
N THR A 495 40.24 11.14 23.86
CA THR A 495 39.37 11.23 22.67
C THR A 495 37.89 11.07 23.07
N PHE A 496 37.56 10.00 23.81
CA PHE A 496 36.20 9.70 24.25
C PHE A 496 35.63 10.79 25.17
N THR A 497 36.40 11.27 26.14
CA THR A 497 35.97 12.33 27.07
C THR A 497 36.04 13.74 26.48
N ALA A 498 36.72 13.94 25.33
CA ALA A 498 36.66 15.18 24.58
C ALA A 498 35.33 15.36 23.82
N ASN A 499 34.62 14.28 23.51
CA ASN A 499 33.34 14.29 22.80
C ASN A 499 32.30 15.17 23.53
N SER A 500 31.64 16.07 22.79
CA SER A 500 30.72 17.08 23.34
C SER A 500 29.45 16.52 23.96
N GLU A 501 29.10 15.27 23.66
CA GLU A 501 27.93 14.59 24.20
C GLU A 501 28.29 13.77 25.43
N VAL A 502 29.44 13.08 25.41
CA VAL A 502 30.02 12.40 26.59
C VAL A 502 30.25 13.41 27.73
N LYS A 503 30.72 14.62 27.42
CA LYS A 503 30.88 15.71 28.41
C LYS A 503 29.60 16.06 29.17
N LYS A 504 28.42 15.97 28.55
CA LYS A 504 27.13 16.19 29.22
C LYS A 504 26.87 15.05 30.21
N VAL A 505 27.05 13.81 29.76
CA VAL A 505 26.85 12.61 30.58
C VAL A 505 27.83 12.53 31.76
N ILE A 506 29.06 13.05 31.63
CA ILE A 506 30.01 13.18 32.74
C ILE A 506 29.51 14.20 33.80
N ALA A 507 28.86 15.30 33.39
CA ALA A 507 28.23 16.24 34.32
C ALA A 507 26.97 15.64 35.00
N ASP A 508 26.15 14.89 34.26
CA ASP A 508 25.03 14.13 34.81
C ASP A 508 25.51 13.08 35.82
N ALA A 509 26.63 12.40 35.52
CA ALA A 509 27.30 11.48 36.44
C ALA A 509 27.80 12.17 37.71
N GLY A 510 28.36 13.38 37.60
CA GLY A 510 28.77 14.20 38.75
C GLY A 510 27.58 14.46 39.69
N THR A 511 26.45 14.89 39.13
CA THR A 511 25.19 15.05 39.87
C THR A 511 24.71 13.72 40.48
N LYS A 512 24.79 12.62 39.72
CA LYS A 512 24.27 11.30 40.15
C LYS A 512 25.10 10.64 41.26
N PHE A 513 26.41 10.87 41.30
CA PHE A 513 27.33 10.28 42.27
C PHE A 513 27.79 11.28 43.36
N ASN A 514 27.32 12.52 43.33
CA ASN A 514 27.74 13.63 44.21
C ASN A 514 29.27 13.88 44.14
N LEU A 515 29.76 14.03 42.91
CA LEU A 515 31.16 14.25 42.53
C LEU A 515 31.28 15.48 41.61
N SER A 516 32.43 16.15 41.57
CA SER A 516 32.68 17.14 40.50
C SER A 516 32.94 16.44 39.16
N THR A 517 32.77 17.16 38.06
CA THR A 517 33.13 16.68 36.70
C THR A 517 34.59 16.20 36.63
N VAL A 518 35.49 16.82 37.41
CA VAL A 518 36.91 16.45 37.49
C VAL A 518 37.09 15.13 38.26
N ASP A 519 36.37 14.95 39.37
CA ASP A 519 36.43 13.72 40.17
C ASP A 519 35.85 12.52 39.41
N VAL A 520 34.79 12.72 38.62
CA VAL A 520 34.24 11.69 37.71
C VAL A 520 35.30 11.27 36.69
N ILE A 521 35.98 12.23 36.05
CA ILE A 521 37.07 11.97 35.10
C ILE A 521 38.23 11.23 35.78
N ASN A 522 38.63 11.64 36.98
CA ASN A 522 39.69 10.97 37.74
C ASN A 522 39.29 9.53 38.11
N LYS A 523 38.06 9.30 38.60
CA LYS A 523 37.56 7.95 38.90
C LYS A 523 37.51 7.04 37.68
N MET A 524 37.17 7.58 36.50
CA MET A 524 37.25 6.80 35.26
C MET A 524 38.70 6.47 34.84
N LYS A 525 39.68 7.36 35.11
CA LYS A 525 41.12 7.06 34.92
C LYS A 525 41.64 6.03 35.92
N GLU A 526 41.15 6.06 37.16
CA GLU A 526 41.45 5.08 38.22
C GLU A 526 40.81 3.69 37.98
N GLY A 527 39.92 3.56 36.99
CA GLY A 527 39.26 2.29 36.68
C GLY A 527 38.00 2.00 37.50
N ASP A 528 37.29 3.02 38.00
CA ASP A 528 35.96 2.84 38.62
C ASP A 528 34.95 2.36 37.57
N GLY A 529 34.80 1.04 37.50
CA GLY A 529 33.92 0.37 36.53
C GLY A 529 32.46 0.83 36.61
N LYS A 530 31.95 1.23 37.78
CA LYS A 530 30.55 1.68 37.93
C LYS A 530 30.34 3.05 37.30
N ILE A 531 31.27 3.97 37.52
CA ILE A 531 31.22 5.31 36.93
C ILE A 531 31.43 5.22 35.42
N ILE A 532 32.39 4.41 34.96
CA ILE A 532 32.62 4.15 33.53
C ILE A 532 31.36 3.55 32.89
N ARG A 533 30.76 2.50 33.49
CA ARG A 533 29.54 1.85 32.99
C ARG A 533 28.36 2.81 32.89
N TYR A 534 28.18 3.68 33.90
CA TYR A 534 27.15 4.72 33.88
C TYR A 534 27.35 5.72 32.73
N VAL A 535 28.57 6.23 32.55
CA VAL A 535 28.89 7.19 31.48
C VAL A 535 28.73 6.54 30.11
N MET A 536 29.18 5.29 29.94
CA MET A 536 29.03 4.54 28.68
C MET A 536 27.55 4.28 28.34
N LYS A 537 26.75 3.76 29.28
CA LYS A 537 25.31 3.46 29.05
C LYS A 537 24.55 4.73 28.64
N ASN A 538 24.70 5.83 29.39
CA ASN A 538 23.94 7.05 29.10
C ASN A 538 24.44 7.80 27.86
N SER A 539 25.72 7.67 27.47
CA SER A 539 26.23 8.21 26.20
C SER A 539 25.65 7.48 24.98
N ILE A 540 25.35 6.19 25.12
CA ILE A 540 24.69 5.37 24.08
C ILE A 540 23.17 5.64 24.05
N ARG A 541 22.54 5.82 25.21
CA ARG A 541 21.07 5.90 25.37
C ARG A 541 20.35 6.88 24.46
N LYS A 542 20.99 8.01 24.11
CA LYS A 542 20.43 9.00 23.18
C LYS A 542 20.19 8.46 21.76
N TYR A 543 20.91 7.42 21.35
CA TYR A 543 20.71 6.73 20.07
C TYR A 543 19.63 5.64 20.14
N GLU A 544 19.20 5.21 21.33
CA GLU A 544 18.25 4.09 21.50
C GLU A 544 16.80 4.49 21.14
N ASN A 545 16.48 5.79 21.21
CA ASN A 545 15.21 6.36 20.77
C ASN A 545 15.24 6.94 19.33
N GLY A 546 16.33 6.72 18.59
CA GLY A 546 16.63 7.43 17.34
C GLY A 546 15.97 6.85 16.07
N ALA A 547 16.08 7.61 14.98
CA ALA A 547 15.95 7.09 13.63
C ALA A 547 17.28 6.47 13.16
N TYR A 548 17.26 5.71 12.06
CA TYR A 548 18.49 5.13 11.46
C TYR A 548 19.60 6.16 11.18
N LYS A 549 19.25 7.43 10.95
CA LYS A 549 20.20 8.53 10.78
C LYS A 549 21.08 8.76 12.01
N ASP A 550 20.52 8.63 13.21
CA ASP A 550 21.22 8.99 14.46
C ASP A 550 22.35 8.00 14.77
N VAL A 551 22.19 6.74 14.34
CA VAL A 551 23.22 5.71 14.41
C VAL A 551 24.42 6.02 13.49
N GLN A 552 24.33 6.96 12.55
CA GLN A 552 25.44 7.38 11.68
C GLN A 552 26.38 8.40 12.36
N SER A 553 27.02 8.00 13.46
CA SER A 553 27.90 8.85 14.26
C SER A 553 29.33 8.30 14.37
N ALA A 554 30.32 9.20 14.49
CA ALA A 554 31.72 8.86 14.78
C ALA A 554 31.94 8.37 16.22
N PHE A 555 31.01 8.70 17.14
CA PHE A 555 31.03 8.27 18.54
C PHE A 555 31.24 6.75 18.72
N TRP A 556 30.73 5.92 17.81
CA TRP A 556 30.92 4.47 17.90
C TRP A 556 32.39 4.05 17.80
N ASP A 557 33.19 4.72 16.96
CA ASP A 557 34.62 4.39 16.82
C ASP A 557 35.39 4.79 18.09
N GLU A 558 35.08 5.96 18.66
CA GLU A 558 35.63 6.47 19.92
C GLU A 558 35.28 5.56 21.10
N ALA A 559 34.00 5.14 21.19
CA ALA A 559 33.49 4.23 22.20
C ALA A 559 34.13 2.84 22.11
N ILE A 560 34.25 2.26 20.90
CA ILE A 560 34.90 0.97 20.70
C ILE A 560 36.40 1.06 21.02
N GLN A 561 37.10 2.14 20.63
CA GLN A 561 38.52 2.37 21.00
C GLN A 561 38.71 2.39 22.52
N TYR A 562 37.94 3.19 23.26
CA TYR A 562 38.08 3.26 24.72
C TYR A 562 37.72 1.92 25.41
N LEU A 563 36.60 1.31 25.03
CA LEU A 563 36.20 -0.01 25.54
C LEU A 563 37.16 -1.14 25.13
N SER A 564 38.01 -0.93 24.12
CA SER A 564 38.99 -1.92 23.70
C SER A 564 40.19 -2.05 24.64
N LYS A 565 40.42 -1.06 25.50
CA LYS A 565 41.51 -1.05 26.49
C LYS A 565 41.03 -0.98 27.94
N VAL A 566 39.73 -1.07 28.20
CA VAL A 566 39.16 -0.77 29.53
C VAL A 566 39.55 -1.80 30.60
N ASP A 567 39.99 -3.00 30.22
CA ASP A 567 40.56 -4.02 31.13
C ASP A 567 42.00 -3.71 31.57
N GLU A 568 42.69 -2.77 30.92
CA GLU A 568 43.98 -2.24 31.39
C GLU A 568 43.81 -1.50 32.74
N VAL A 569 42.63 -0.94 33.03
CA VAL A 569 42.31 -0.26 34.30
C VAL A 569 41.21 -0.94 35.14
N VAL A 570 40.08 -1.35 34.57
CA VAL A 570 38.98 -1.96 35.35
C VAL A 570 39.32 -3.39 35.73
N LYS A 571 39.49 -3.64 37.04
CA LYS A 571 39.84 -4.98 37.58
C LYS A 571 38.68 -5.74 38.21
N ASP A 572 37.55 -5.10 38.47
CA ASP A 572 36.33 -5.79 38.90
C ASP A 572 35.80 -6.67 37.73
N PRO A 573 35.71 -8.01 37.87
CA PRO A 573 35.33 -8.87 36.76
C PRO A 573 33.92 -8.64 36.25
N LYS A 574 33.00 -8.20 37.10
CA LYS A 574 31.59 -8.00 36.77
C LYS A 574 31.36 -6.66 36.07
N GLU A 575 31.98 -5.60 36.56
CA GLU A 575 31.97 -4.31 35.86
C GLU A 575 32.63 -4.44 34.48
N LEU A 576 33.73 -5.21 34.37
CA LEU A 576 34.35 -5.51 33.09
C LEU A 576 33.44 -6.31 32.15
N GLU A 577 32.66 -7.28 32.65
CA GLU A 577 31.70 -8.03 31.83
C GLU A 577 30.53 -7.16 31.33
N PHE A 578 30.04 -6.23 32.15
CA PHE A 578 29.07 -5.23 31.69
C PHE A 578 29.66 -4.31 30.61
N LEU A 579 30.89 -3.84 30.78
CA LEU A 579 31.57 -2.99 29.80
C LEU A 579 31.84 -3.73 28.48
N LYS A 580 32.13 -5.04 28.53
CA LYS A 580 32.20 -5.91 27.34
C LYS A 580 30.84 -6.05 26.64
N ASN A 581 29.74 -6.24 27.36
CA ASN A 581 28.39 -6.24 26.76
C ASN A 581 28.09 -4.90 26.04
N ILE A 582 28.50 -3.78 26.64
CA ILE A 582 28.37 -2.45 26.02
C ILE A 582 29.30 -2.31 24.78
N ARG A 583 30.45 -2.98 24.74
CA ARG A 583 31.33 -3.03 23.56
C ARG A 583 30.70 -3.80 22.40
N LEU A 584 30.14 -5.00 22.66
CA LEU A 584 29.39 -5.77 21.65
C LEU A 584 28.27 -4.90 21.03
N ARG A 585 27.57 -4.13 21.87
CA ARG A 585 26.52 -3.20 21.45
C ARG A 585 27.05 -2.06 20.57
N ALA A 586 28.15 -1.42 20.95
CA ALA A 586 28.75 -0.35 20.15
C ALA A 586 29.20 -0.87 18.77
N ILE A 587 29.72 -2.09 18.70
CA ILE A 587 30.06 -2.77 17.44
C ILE A 587 28.79 -3.11 16.64
N GLY A 588 27.72 -3.60 17.27
CA GLY A 588 26.41 -3.81 16.64
C GLY A 588 25.84 -2.52 16.01
N ALA A 589 25.91 -1.40 16.73
CA ALA A 589 25.51 -0.09 16.24
C ALA A 589 26.41 0.39 15.09
N LYS A 590 27.73 0.16 15.16
CA LYS A 590 28.65 0.43 14.04
C LYS A 590 28.33 -0.42 12.81
N ILE A 591 28.03 -1.70 12.96
CA ILE A 591 27.57 -2.59 11.86
C ILE A 591 26.30 -2.03 11.21
N MET A 592 25.36 -1.50 11.99
CA MET A 592 24.18 -0.82 11.45
C MET A 592 24.54 0.47 10.72
N SER A 593 25.39 1.34 11.28
CA SER A 593 25.72 2.65 10.68
C SER A 593 26.34 2.52 9.27
N VAL A 594 27.18 1.49 9.07
CA VAL A 594 27.84 1.20 7.78
C VAL A 594 27.10 0.20 6.89
N ARG A 595 25.96 -0.35 7.33
CA ARG A 595 25.24 -1.47 6.70
C ARG A 595 24.98 -1.30 5.20
N ASN A 596 24.71 -0.06 4.78
CA ASN A 596 24.34 0.30 3.41
C ASN A 596 25.40 1.16 2.70
N THR A 597 26.48 1.55 3.38
CA THR A 597 27.46 2.55 2.89
C THR A 597 28.88 1.99 2.77
N ALA A 598 29.28 1.03 3.60
CA ALA A 598 30.57 0.33 3.49
C ALA A 598 30.40 -1.17 3.85
N PRO A 599 29.97 -2.02 2.89
CA PRO A 599 29.67 -3.43 3.15
C PRO A 599 30.88 -4.25 3.64
N GLU A 600 32.09 -3.88 3.27
CA GLU A 600 33.33 -4.48 3.79
C GLU A 600 33.62 -4.10 5.24
N GLN A 601 33.46 -2.83 5.62
CA GLN A 601 33.55 -2.44 7.04
C GLN A 601 32.50 -3.20 7.84
N LYS A 602 31.24 -3.26 7.36
CA LYS A 602 30.15 -4.05 7.97
C LYS A 602 30.59 -5.49 8.24
N MET A 603 31.23 -6.15 7.27
CA MET A 603 31.69 -7.53 7.41
C MET A 603 32.86 -7.67 8.38
N ILE A 604 33.83 -6.74 8.37
CA ILE A 604 34.96 -6.77 9.29
C ILE A 604 34.48 -6.54 10.74
N TYR A 605 33.61 -5.57 10.98
CA TYR A 605 32.97 -5.37 12.29
C TYR A 605 32.14 -6.59 12.71
N HIS A 606 31.45 -7.27 11.79
CA HIS A 606 30.72 -8.50 12.11
C HIS A 606 31.66 -9.64 12.50
N ASN A 607 32.82 -9.79 11.84
CA ASN A 607 33.83 -10.79 12.22
C ASN A 607 34.50 -10.48 13.57
N ILE A 608 34.77 -9.20 13.87
CA ILE A 608 35.23 -8.75 15.20
C ILE A 608 34.17 -9.10 16.26
N LEU A 609 32.90 -8.78 15.99
CA LEU A 609 31.78 -9.11 16.88
C LEU A 609 31.65 -10.62 17.12
N LYS A 610 31.79 -11.46 16.09
CA LYS A 610 31.83 -12.92 16.23
C LYS A 610 32.98 -13.38 17.15
N SER A 611 34.18 -12.81 16.99
CA SER A 611 35.32 -13.12 17.87
C SER A 611 35.00 -12.77 19.33
N GLU A 612 34.52 -11.55 19.60
CA GLU A 612 34.22 -11.11 20.97
C GLU A 612 33.09 -11.94 21.62
N ILE A 613 32.09 -12.37 20.85
CA ILE A 613 31.07 -13.32 21.31
C ILE A 613 31.69 -14.67 21.69
N ILE A 614 32.57 -15.21 20.84
CA ILE A 614 33.27 -16.48 21.08
C ILE A 614 34.17 -16.38 22.33
N ASP A 615 34.92 -15.28 22.48
CA ASP A 615 35.79 -15.03 23.64
C ASP A 615 34.99 -14.88 24.94
N MET A 616 33.80 -14.27 24.90
CA MET A 616 32.90 -14.16 26.06
C MET A 616 32.18 -15.47 26.39
N LEU A 617 31.89 -16.32 25.39
CA LEU A 617 31.23 -17.61 25.61
C LEU A 617 32.19 -18.69 26.11
N ASN A 618 33.42 -18.74 25.58
CA ASN A 618 34.43 -19.72 25.97
C ASN A 618 35.20 -19.31 27.23
N GLY A 619 35.44 -18.02 27.42
CA GLY A 619 36.35 -17.52 28.46
C GLY A 619 37.82 -17.59 28.03
N LYS A 620 38.75 -17.42 28.99
CA LYS A 620 40.19 -17.38 28.70
C LYS A 620 40.87 -18.75 28.58
N ASP A 621 40.20 -19.83 28.94
CA ASP A 621 40.82 -21.16 28.95
C ASP A 621 40.70 -21.85 27.58
N ILE A 622 41.82 -22.36 27.08
CA ILE A 622 41.96 -22.85 25.69
C ILE A 622 41.60 -24.34 25.61
N ALA A 623 41.56 -25.04 26.75
CA ALA A 623 41.28 -26.47 26.82
C ALA A 623 39.84 -26.84 26.42
N GLU A 624 38.85 -26.02 26.80
CA GLU A 624 37.43 -26.26 26.49
C GLU A 624 36.94 -25.37 25.34
N LYS A 625 37.38 -25.67 24.11
CA LYS A 625 36.76 -25.08 22.90
C LYS A 625 35.37 -25.65 22.69
N ILE A 626 34.39 -24.98 23.28
CA ILE A 626 32.97 -25.32 23.25
C ILE A 626 32.45 -25.43 21.81
N LYS A 627 31.78 -26.54 21.47
CA LYS A 627 31.20 -26.80 20.14
C LYS A 627 29.90 -26.05 19.89
N ILE A 628 29.94 -24.72 19.96
CA ILE A 628 28.83 -23.89 19.48
C ILE A 628 28.91 -23.85 17.95
N GLU A 629 27.82 -24.16 17.26
CA GLU A 629 27.73 -24.02 15.81
C GLU A 629 28.05 -22.59 15.37
N ASP A 630 28.92 -22.41 14.37
CA ASP A 630 29.25 -21.08 13.83
C ASP A 630 28.01 -20.31 13.36
N LYS A 631 27.00 -21.04 12.86
CA LYS A 631 25.66 -20.55 12.52
C LYS A 631 24.93 -19.89 13.69
N ALA A 632 25.06 -20.43 14.91
CA ALA A 632 24.47 -19.86 16.11
C ALA A 632 25.22 -18.60 16.55
N ILE A 633 26.56 -18.58 16.44
CA ILE A 633 27.37 -17.36 16.63
C ILE A 633 26.95 -16.27 15.63
N ASP A 634 26.75 -16.64 14.36
CA ASP A 634 26.24 -15.76 13.29
C ASP A 634 24.86 -15.17 13.61
N ASP A 635 23.96 -15.98 14.16
CA ASP A 635 22.60 -15.58 14.55
C ASP A 635 22.59 -14.67 15.80
N ILE A 636 23.48 -14.92 16.77
CA ILE A 636 23.70 -14.03 17.94
C ILE A 636 24.32 -12.71 17.47
N ALA A 637 25.39 -12.73 16.67
CA ALA A 637 26.05 -11.53 16.15
C ALA A 637 25.12 -10.67 15.29
N ARG A 638 24.21 -11.29 14.52
CA ARG A 638 23.17 -10.57 13.78
C ARG A 638 22.13 -9.97 14.73
N ARG A 639 21.66 -10.72 15.73
CA ARG A 639 20.70 -10.24 16.72
C ARG A 639 21.25 -9.06 17.53
N ILE A 640 22.53 -9.04 17.91
CA ILE A 640 23.19 -7.89 18.55
C ILE A 640 23.13 -6.64 17.65
N GLY A 641 23.28 -6.82 16.33
CA GLY A 641 23.08 -5.75 15.35
C GLY A 641 21.62 -5.30 15.17
N ASP A 642 20.63 -6.13 15.49
CA ASP A 642 19.20 -5.77 15.39
C ASP A 642 18.63 -5.16 16.69
N ILE A 643 19.20 -5.47 17.87
CA ILE A 643 18.76 -4.94 19.19
C ILE A 643 19.40 -3.60 19.58
N VAL A 644 19.92 -2.82 18.63
CA VAL A 644 20.69 -1.59 18.94
C VAL A 644 19.89 -0.48 19.64
N TRP A 645 18.58 -0.69 19.80
CA TRP A 645 17.57 0.20 20.40
C TRP A 645 17.11 -0.26 21.82
N ASP A 646 17.66 -1.35 22.35
CA ASP A 646 17.30 -1.91 23.68
C ASP A 646 17.98 -1.13 24.84
N PHE A 647 17.21 -0.66 25.83
CA PHE A 647 17.69 0.22 26.91
C PHE A 647 18.73 -0.39 27.88
N ASP A 648 19.07 -1.69 27.80
CA ASP A 648 20.06 -2.34 28.66
C ASP A 648 21.27 -2.89 27.89
N PRO A 649 22.14 -2.00 27.35
CA PRO A 649 23.34 -2.40 26.63
C PRO A 649 24.31 -3.24 27.50
N GLU A 650 24.20 -3.14 28.83
CA GLU A 650 24.88 -3.97 29.84
C GLU A 650 24.56 -5.47 29.74
N THR A 651 23.47 -5.87 29.07
CA THR A 651 22.97 -7.26 28.98
C THR A 651 22.88 -7.79 27.54
N THR A 652 23.54 -7.09 26.61
CA THR A 652 23.44 -7.32 25.15
C THR A 652 23.65 -8.78 24.71
N LEU A 653 24.63 -9.50 25.27
CA LEU A 653 24.89 -10.90 24.92
C LEU A 653 23.78 -11.83 25.43
N TYR A 654 23.35 -11.62 26.67
CA TYR A 654 22.26 -12.39 27.31
C TYR A 654 20.98 -12.29 26.47
N LYS A 655 20.50 -11.06 26.19
CA LYS A 655 19.26 -10.83 25.42
C LYS A 655 19.35 -11.34 23.97
N ALA A 656 20.56 -11.36 23.38
CA ALA A 656 20.79 -11.90 22.05
C ALA A 656 20.80 -13.44 21.99
N ILE A 657 21.20 -14.12 23.07
CA ILE A 657 21.10 -15.59 23.19
C ILE A 657 19.67 -16.00 23.50
N GLU A 658 19.02 -15.33 24.47
CA GLU A 658 17.64 -15.56 24.92
C GLU A 658 16.67 -15.58 23.73
N TYR A 659 16.62 -14.50 22.96
CA TYR A 659 15.79 -14.37 21.76
C TYR A 659 16.05 -15.47 20.70
N ASN A 660 17.29 -15.94 20.58
CA ASN A 660 17.66 -17.02 19.66
C ASN A 660 17.26 -18.41 20.18
N LEU A 661 17.26 -18.62 21.50
CA LEU A 661 16.77 -19.86 22.12
C LEU A 661 15.24 -19.93 22.22
N ASP A 662 14.54 -18.80 22.17
CA ASP A 662 13.08 -18.77 22.11
C ASP A 662 12.57 -18.88 20.66
N GLY A 663 12.97 -17.96 19.79
CA GLY A 663 12.44 -17.90 18.41
C GLY A 663 13.08 -18.90 17.44
N PHE A 664 14.34 -19.28 17.67
CA PHE A 664 15.19 -19.90 16.65
C PHE A 664 15.82 -21.24 17.05
N LYS A 665 15.48 -21.78 18.23
CA LYS A 665 15.97 -23.05 18.79
C LYS A 665 16.08 -24.21 17.80
N HIS A 666 15.06 -24.35 16.95
CA HIS A 666 14.93 -25.39 15.94
C HIS A 666 16.01 -25.35 14.84
N ARG A 667 16.83 -24.28 14.77
CA ARG A 667 17.94 -24.13 13.81
C ARG A 667 19.24 -24.79 14.26
N TYR A 668 19.37 -25.19 15.52
CA TYR A 668 20.62 -25.63 16.15
C TYR A 668 20.51 -27.07 16.67
N SER A 669 21.64 -27.78 16.78
CA SER A 669 21.75 -29.07 17.47
C SER A 669 21.36 -28.97 18.94
N LYS A 670 20.94 -30.10 19.54
CA LYS A 670 20.64 -30.18 20.98
C LYS A 670 21.85 -29.78 21.84
N GLU A 671 23.05 -30.19 21.43
CA GLU A 671 24.33 -29.82 22.07
C GLU A 671 24.49 -28.29 22.12
N THR A 672 24.34 -27.58 20.99
CA THR A 672 24.39 -26.11 20.96
C THR A 672 23.27 -25.45 21.80
N GLN A 673 22.05 -26.01 21.77
CA GLN A 673 20.93 -25.49 22.58
C GLN A 673 21.18 -25.59 24.10
N GLU A 674 21.71 -26.73 24.55
CA GLU A 674 22.02 -27.01 25.95
C GLU A 674 23.17 -26.14 26.45
N ILE A 675 24.25 -26.04 25.67
CA ILE A 675 25.40 -25.17 25.93
C ILE A 675 24.96 -23.71 26.09
N LEU A 676 24.19 -23.17 25.14
CA LEU A 676 23.73 -21.79 25.17
C LEU A 676 22.75 -21.54 26.34
N GLY A 677 21.87 -22.51 26.65
CA GLY A 677 20.97 -22.43 27.81
C GLY A 677 21.71 -22.40 29.15
N ASN A 678 22.75 -23.22 29.29
CA ASN A 678 23.61 -23.24 30.48
C ASN A 678 24.39 -21.92 30.62
N LYS A 679 24.97 -21.40 29.53
CA LYS A 679 25.66 -20.08 29.52
C LYS A 679 24.71 -18.92 29.82
N LEU A 680 23.47 -18.97 29.33
CA LEU A 680 22.44 -17.96 29.62
C LEU A 680 22.07 -17.95 31.11
N LYS A 681 21.88 -19.13 31.72
CA LYS A 681 21.59 -19.28 33.16
C LYS A 681 22.74 -18.77 34.03
N ASP A 682 23.97 -19.13 33.68
CA ASP A 682 25.21 -18.65 34.32
C ASP A 682 25.34 -17.11 34.23
N MET A 683 25.15 -16.52 33.03
CA MET A 683 25.12 -15.06 32.87
C MET A 683 24.02 -14.41 33.71
N LYS A 684 22.82 -15.00 33.78
CA LYS A 684 21.71 -14.47 34.60
C LYS A 684 22.13 -14.33 36.07
N GLU A 685 22.74 -15.37 36.63
CA GLU A 685 23.18 -15.41 38.02
C GLU A 685 24.37 -14.47 38.29
N ARG A 686 25.45 -14.56 37.50
CA ARG A 686 26.67 -13.74 37.68
C ARG A 686 26.37 -12.25 37.50
N LEU A 687 25.65 -11.87 36.45
CA LEU A 687 25.27 -10.48 36.20
C LEU A 687 24.09 -10.02 37.09
N LYS A 688 23.37 -10.93 37.76
CA LYS A 688 22.15 -10.66 38.55
C LYS A 688 21.06 -10.02 37.68
N ILE A 689 20.90 -10.54 36.47
CA ILE A 689 19.83 -10.13 35.54
C ILE A 689 18.51 -10.64 36.11
N ARG A 690 17.55 -9.73 36.27
CA ARG A 690 16.16 -10.05 36.57
C ARG A 690 15.45 -10.29 35.24
N SER A 691 14.78 -11.42 35.07
CA SER A 691 13.79 -11.57 33.99
C SER A 691 12.49 -10.85 34.36
N ASP A 692 11.55 -10.73 33.40
CA ASP A 692 10.23 -10.18 33.68
C ASP A 692 9.49 -10.99 34.76
N GLU A 693 9.65 -12.32 34.80
CA GLU A 693 9.25 -13.15 35.95
C GLU A 693 9.87 -12.70 37.28
N ASP A 694 11.18 -12.41 37.35
CA ASP A 694 11.81 -12.00 38.62
C ASP A 694 11.35 -10.59 39.03
N PHE A 695 11.12 -9.70 38.06
CA PHE A 695 10.50 -8.40 38.32
C PHE A 695 9.07 -8.58 38.83
N TYR A 696 8.28 -9.48 38.23
CA TYR A 696 6.90 -9.75 38.62
C TYR A 696 6.78 -10.49 39.96
N GLU A 697 7.72 -11.37 40.29
CA GLU A 697 7.80 -12.03 41.60
C GLU A 697 8.40 -11.13 42.70
N ASP A 698 9.34 -10.22 42.39
CA ASP A 698 9.79 -9.20 43.35
C ASP A 698 8.70 -8.12 43.56
N PHE A 699 8.00 -7.73 42.50
CA PHE A 699 6.78 -6.91 42.57
C PHE A 699 5.72 -7.61 43.43
N LYS A 700 5.43 -8.90 43.22
CA LYS A 700 4.52 -9.66 44.09
C LYS A 700 5.02 -9.71 45.54
N ARG A 701 6.31 -9.93 45.78
CA ARG A 701 6.88 -9.95 47.14
C ARG A 701 6.77 -8.60 47.85
N HIS A 702 7.00 -7.50 47.14
CA HIS A 702 6.89 -6.13 47.67
C HIS A 702 5.43 -5.65 47.84
N PHE A 703 4.52 -6.02 46.95
CA PHE A 703 3.12 -5.55 46.99
C PHE A 703 2.12 -6.51 47.65
N PHE A 704 2.39 -7.82 47.67
CA PHE A 704 1.48 -8.84 48.23
C PHE A 704 2.12 -9.72 49.34
N GLY A 705 3.41 -9.55 49.62
CA GLY A 705 4.15 -10.36 50.58
C GLY A 705 4.62 -11.71 50.01
N GLY A 706 5.78 -12.17 50.46
CA GLY A 706 6.39 -13.40 49.96
C GLY A 706 5.79 -14.68 50.56
N GLY A 707 5.44 -15.64 49.69
CA GLY A 707 5.49 -17.07 50.05
C GLY A 707 4.39 -17.62 50.98
N GLY A 708 3.21 -17.01 51.01
CA GLY A 708 2.05 -17.54 51.74
C GLY A 708 0.74 -17.30 50.99
N LYS A 709 -0.35 -17.96 51.43
CA LYS A 709 -1.70 -17.49 51.08
C LYS A 709 -1.82 -16.05 51.57
N ALA A 710 -2.30 -15.14 50.73
CA ALA A 710 -2.51 -13.76 51.12
C ALA A 710 -3.32 -13.71 52.43
N PRO A 711 -2.91 -12.91 53.44
CA PRO A 711 -3.72 -12.73 54.63
C PRO A 711 -5.08 -12.19 54.18
N ALA A 712 -6.17 -12.80 54.65
CA ALA A 712 -7.51 -12.33 54.30
C ALA A 712 -7.62 -10.86 54.71
N SER A 713 -7.84 -9.97 53.72
CA SER A 713 -7.88 -8.53 53.97
C SER A 713 -8.95 -8.21 55.00
N LYS A 714 -8.71 -7.21 55.84
CA LYS A 714 -9.72 -6.74 56.81
C LYS A 714 -10.89 -6.00 56.16
N LEU A 715 -10.78 -5.67 54.87
CA LEU A 715 -11.85 -5.10 54.05
C LEU A 715 -12.93 -6.14 53.74
N SER A 716 -14.18 -5.78 54.01
CA SER A 716 -15.35 -6.49 53.47
C SER A 716 -15.51 -6.18 51.97
N LYS A 717 -16.35 -6.95 51.27
CA LYS A 717 -16.70 -6.63 49.87
C LYS A 717 -17.41 -5.29 49.74
N ASP A 718 -18.19 -4.88 50.73
CA ASP A 718 -18.87 -3.59 50.73
C ASP A 718 -17.91 -2.42 50.96
N SER A 719 -16.95 -2.53 51.89
CA SER A 719 -15.92 -1.50 52.07
C SER A 719 -14.97 -1.41 50.87
N ALA A 720 -14.69 -2.53 50.18
CA ALA A 720 -13.96 -2.52 48.92
C ALA A 720 -14.77 -1.88 47.77
N LYS A 721 -16.09 -2.12 47.71
CA LYS A 721 -17.03 -1.46 46.78
C LYS A 721 -17.07 0.05 47.02
N GLU A 722 -17.13 0.48 48.29
CA GLU A 722 -17.05 1.89 48.70
C GLU A 722 -15.73 2.55 48.28
N ILE A 723 -14.58 1.90 48.47
CA ILE A 723 -13.26 2.43 48.07
C ILE A 723 -13.17 2.67 46.56
N LEU A 724 -13.71 1.78 45.72
CA LEU A 724 -13.77 2.07 44.27
C LEU A 724 -14.76 3.20 43.97
N ASN A 725 -15.95 3.17 44.58
CA ASN A 725 -17.00 4.18 44.35
C ASN A 725 -16.60 5.60 44.78
N LYS A 726 -15.76 5.72 45.83
CA LYS A 726 -15.12 6.96 46.33
C LYS A 726 -14.37 7.75 45.26
N TYR A 727 -13.85 7.07 44.22
CA TYR A 727 -13.03 7.69 43.17
C TYR A 727 -13.67 7.66 41.77
N LEU A 728 -14.83 7.01 41.61
CA LEU A 728 -15.59 6.92 40.36
C LEU A 728 -16.59 8.08 40.20
N PRO A 729 -16.91 8.51 38.97
CA PRO A 729 -18.09 9.34 38.68
C PRO A 729 -19.38 8.65 39.13
N GLN A 730 -20.40 9.42 39.51
CA GLN A 730 -21.67 8.90 40.05
C GLN A 730 -22.39 7.96 39.07
N GLU A 731 -22.30 8.22 37.77
CA GLU A 731 -22.91 7.41 36.69
C GLU A 731 -22.16 6.09 36.44
N GLN A 732 -21.06 5.84 37.18
CA GLN A 732 -20.13 4.73 36.96
C GLN A 732 -19.82 3.95 38.25
N GLN A 733 -20.48 4.28 39.36
CA GLN A 733 -20.34 3.55 40.63
C GLN A 733 -20.89 2.13 40.53
N LEU A 734 -20.24 1.21 41.24
CA LEU A 734 -20.61 -0.19 41.35
C LEU A 734 -21.81 -0.34 42.29
N GLY A 735 -22.94 -0.77 41.75
CA GLY A 735 -24.09 -1.24 42.53
C GLY A 735 -23.88 -2.64 43.10
N ASP A 736 -24.84 -3.11 43.90
CA ASP A 736 -24.68 -4.34 44.71
C ASP A 736 -24.57 -5.64 43.90
N ASN A 737 -25.08 -5.66 42.66
CA ASN A 737 -24.88 -6.78 41.73
C ASN A 737 -23.49 -6.67 41.05
N LEU A 738 -22.46 -6.96 41.84
CA LEU A 738 -21.04 -6.83 41.52
C LEU A 738 -20.57 -7.80 40.43
N LYS A 739 -20.75 -7.42 39.15
CA LYS A 739 -20.22 -8.17 38.00
C LYS A 739 -18.70 -8.01 37.88
N PRO A 740 -17.92 -9.10 37.70
CA PRO A 740 -16.46 -9.03 37.56
C PRO A 740 -15.96 -8.15 36.40
N ALA A 741 -16.76 -8.01 35.34
CA ALA A 741 -16.44 -7.14 34.20
C ALA A 741 -16.45 -5.65 34.60
N ASP A 742 -17.44 -5.23 35.38
CA ASP A 742 -17.63 -3.84 35.80
C ASP A 742 -16.64 -3.45 36.90
N ILE A 743 -16.39 -4.34 37.87
CA ILE A 743 -15.30 -4.21 38.85
C ILE A 743 -13.95 -4.00 38.16
N LYS A 744 -13.63 -4.82 37.14
CA LYS A 744 -12.38 -4.76 36.38
C LYS A 744 -12.29 -3.52 35.48
N LYS A 745 -13.42 -3.01 34.99
CA LYS A 745 -13.51 -1.74 34.23
C LYS A 745 -13.24 -0.54 35.16
N ALA A 746 -13.92 -0.49 36.30
CA ALA A 746 -13.73 0.52 37.33
C ALA A 746 -12.26 0.59 37.79
N TYR A 747 -11.69 -0.52 38.26
CA TYR A 747 -10.29 -0.57 38.69
C TYR A 747 -9.32 -0.08 37.60
N ARG A 748 -9.47 -0.55 36.35
CA ARG A 748 -8.60 -0.11 35.24
C ARG A 748 -8.68 1.39 34.99
N GLN A 749 -9.87 1.98 35.05
CA GLN A 749 -10.06 3.41 34.85
C GLN A 749 -9.39 4.23 35.96
N LEU A 750 -9.51 3.79 37.21
CA LEU A 750 -8.89 4.45 38.36
C LEU A 750 -7.35 4.26 38.35
N ALA A 751 -6.86 3.05 38.08
CA ALA A 751 -5.43 2.75 37.97
C ALA A 751 -4.75 3.57 36.85
N VAL A 752 -5.43 3.76 35.71
CA VAL A 752 -4.95 4.60 34.60
C VAL A 752 -5.09 6.10 34.89
N LYS A 753 -5.91 6.52 35.86
CA LYS A 753 -6.07 7.92 36.30
C LYS A 753 -5.05 8.32 37.36
N TYR A 754 -4.77 7.43 38.32
CA TYR A 754 -3.94 7.67 39.51
C TYR A 754 -2.61 6.89 39.48
N HIS A 755 -2.11 6.48 38.31
CA HIS A 755 -0.77 5.92 38.19
C HIS A 755 0.29 6.99 38.58
N PRO A 756 1.30 6.68 39.41
CA PRO A 756 2.28 7.68 39.87
C PRO A 756 2.98 8.42 38.71
N ASP A 757 3.29 7.73 37.61
CA ASP A 757 3.90 8.31 36.39
C ASP A 757 3.04 9.38 35.69
N LYS A 758 1.76 9.53 36.06
CA LYS A 758 0.87 10.60 35.55
C LYS A 758 0.80 11.83 36.46
N ALA A 759 1.51 11.84 37.58
CA ALA A 759 1.62 13.02 38.40
C ALA A 759 2.57 14.06 37.76
N SER A 760 2.20 15.33 37.82
CA SER A 760 3.01 16.44 37.30
C SER A 760 4.07 16.94 38.29
N ASN A 761 4.06 16.45 39.54
CA ASN A 761 5.06 16.76 40.56
C ASN A 761 5.13 15.66 41.64
N ALA A 762 6.15 15.70 42.50
CA ALA A 762 6.43 14.67 43.51
C ALA A 762 5.38 14.56 44.64
N GLU A 763 4.65 15.63 44.96
CA GLU A 763 3.60 15.59 45.99
C GLU A 763 2.34 14.94 45.43
N GLN A 764 1.98 15.27 44.19
CA GLN A 764 0.93 14.59 43.43
C GLN A 764 1.29 13.11 43.19
N ALA A 765 2.57 12.78 42.98
CA ALA A 765 3.03 11.40 42.81
C ALA A 765 2.75 10.54 44.05
N LYS A 766 3.05 11.06 45.26
CA LYS A 766 2.69 10.40 46.53
C LYS A 766 1.18 10.20 46.68
N LYS A 767 0.39 11.26 46.43
CA LYS A 767 -1.08 11.19 46.50
C LYS A 767 -1.66 10.19 45.49
N PHE A 768 -1.06 10.09 44.31
CA PHE A 768 -1.42 9.10 43.29
C PHE A 768 -1.02 7.68 43.73
N GLU A 769 0.18 7.48 44.27
CA GLU A 769 0.65 6.21 44.83
C GLU A 769 -0.23 5.71 46.00
N GLU A 770 -0.68 6.60 46.88
CA GLU A 770 -1.60 6.31 47.98
C GLU A 770 -2.98 5.85 47.46
N ILE A 771 -3.59 6.61 46.55
CA ILE A 771 -4.87 6.25 45.92
C ILE A 771 -4.73 4.93 45.13
N PHE A 772 -3.62 4.74 44.42
CA PHE A 772 -3.35 3.54 43.62
C PHE A 772 -3.26 2.29 44.50
N LYS A 773 -2.69 2.38 45.71
CA LYS A 773 -2.71 1.28 46.70
C LYS A 773 -4.13 0.98 47.17
N GLU A 774 -4.89 2.01 47.57
CA GLU A 774 -6.26 1.86 48.08
C GLU A 774 -7.18 1.13 47.07
N ILE A 775 -7.18 1.57 45.80
CA ILE A 775 -7.98 0.94 44.73
C ILE A 775 -7.48 -0.47 44.33
N SER A 776 -6.18 -0.75 44.51
CA SER A 776 -5.60 -2.06 44.18
C SER A 776 -5.94 -3.11 45.23
N GLU A 777 -5.90 -2.73 46.52
CA GLU A 777 -6.37 -3.59 47.60
C GLU A 777 -7.86 -3.89 47.43
N ALA A 778 -8.70 -2.86 47.23
CA ALA A 778 -10.13 -3.03 47.00
C ALA A 778 -10.45 -3.92 45.78
N TYR A 779 -9.76 -3.76 44.65
CA TYR A 779 -9.90 -4.64 43.49
C TYR A 779 -9.50 -6.10 43.81
N GLY A 780 -8.49 -6.31 44.67
CA GLY A 780 -8.08 -7.63 45.15
C GLY A 780 -9.13 -8.37 45.98
N VAL A 781 -10.04 -7.64 46.65
CA VAL A 781 -11.13 -8.18 47.48
C VAL A 781 -12.41 -8.47 46.68
N LEU A 782 -12.62 -7.71 45.61
CA LEU A 782 -13.82 -7.80 44.77
C LEU A 782 -13.74 -8.83 43.63
N LYS A 783 -12.51 -9.25 43.28
CA LYS A 783 -12.21 -10.17 42.18
C LYS A 783 -12.45 -11.65 42.52
#